data_AF-A0A819T8I6-F1
#
_entry.id   AF-A0A819T8I6-F1
#
_cell.length_a   1.000
_cell.length_b   1.000
_cell.length_c   1.000
_cell.angle_alpha   90.00
_cell.angle_beta   90.00
_cell.angle_gamma   90.00
#
_symmetry.space_group_name_H-M   'P 1'
#
loop_
_entity.id
_entity.type
_entity.pdbx_description
1 polymer ?
#
loop_
_entity_poly.entity_id
_entity_poly.type
_entity_poly.pdbx_seq_one_letter_code
_entity_poly.pdbx_strand_id
1 'polypeptide(L)'
;MDLPNFYHYNKLQKQRSIHNADLQLASDTLMSKRDENITLMWFDENIDKELRGLFEQIHDSVIVSTDQETFLKTINGITDEKILVILSGKCSRSLIPLIHDNKQVYLIYIFCINKADYEHLSKDLSKVRDVFTEYSHLFEDLQNELRSLVRQMTTFHLFDQKQVSLKDLTRESADFMWYQLLKDVLLAMPETADSKIEMIDRFRIYYSSKNPTFLTKVDEFEQTYQPCDAIRWYTKDSIVYRLVNQALRTEDIEALLAVRYYISDLCVCLKKECEKLKAQGLDVLTVYRGQFLPTEDIDKLQKSVGQLISANGFLSTTRSLIVAEMFAGPGNVIFEYVIGTHLNQNIIFADVSEHSEMPHEEEVLFDLGTVFRVEKVYFDKSSGFWKVNLVAIDETENLTNNFLRQRRDRMTMPSIEQEFGVLLMEMGQYSKAISYFDNLIQQHQNDDIFKLSCYYSLAFSYAGNHQNMKAMQYATFACKRCVELTSDTGKGDRMLSRLFDLLGSIHLERKETELALKYYYQSMNINPSDVDNPEILALYHRTEANICLSQGNYTQASDHFQKTLNIYENWTPYDDRALAESHFNLGHTYLVIKDYEQAFRHLQITLELYKKSLPTHHSALSNTYRELANICHLTNKYDLALEYYLKAEESAPTFKKLTDNSVLLSAHLYSLTGNCYLHKNENAIAEQYFKTSLALYEKCRSSVNSENILIDIQWNIGVVFNRKREFYTALEHYKESLMLVERIRPDERIQIAELNDGIGTCYEKTGQYDLCIEHTQKSLEIYEQCIPPDVEKLTDMHNTVARCYCMKHEYLLAIKHRKQTLALEEQKVPRNVAQIAGLHTSIGWSYHLNGDYHLAINYCKKSLHMFEKHELTDHVEYGNVLSTLGVIYFKMSDFEHAFIFCSKSMEIFSINRNMESEHPAIADNYEILGNLHCINKKQTLAFNCYVLALHLLKKILPQGHEYITRVQTALSQITEVEF
;
A
#
# COMPACT_ATOMS: atom_id res chain seq x y z
N MET A 1 24.69 82.89 -16.71
CA MET A 1 23.71 81.80 -16.59
C MET A 1 23.21 81.48 -17.99
N ASP A 2 23.08 80.18 -18.24
CA ASP A 2 22.42 79.49 -19.36
C ASP A 2 23.05 79.47 -20.77
N LEU A 3 23.34 78.20 -21.14
CA LEU A 3 23.42 77.52 -22.46
C LEU A 3 24.44 78.01 -23.50
N PRO A 4 25.21 77.06 -24.10
CA PRO A 4 24.76 76.43 -25.36
C PRO A 4 25.06 74.90 -25.43
N ASN A 5 24.21 74.01 -25.94
CA ASN A 5 23.65 73.78 -27.28
C ASN A 5 24.63 73.16 -28.32
N PHE A 6 24.15 72.07 -28.96
CA PHE A 6 24.64 71.42 -30.19
C PHE A 6 26.02 70.73 -30.16
N TYR A 7 26.08 69.40 -29.96
CA TYR A 7 27.00 68.52 -30.75
C TYR A 7 26.81 66.99 -30.62
N HIS A 8 25.90 66.46 -29.78
CA HIS A 8 25.79 64.98 -29.60
C HIS A 8 24.59 64.27 -30.25
N TYR A 9 23.69 64.98 -30.93
CA TYR A 9 22.50 64.37 -31.55
C TYR A 9 22.74 63.72 -32.94
N ASN A 10 23.87 64.02 -33.60
CA ASN A 10 24.18 63.55 -34.96
C ASN A 10 25.06 62.29 -35.05
N LYS A 11 25.44 61.67 -33.91
CA LYS A 11 26.19 60.40 -33.92
C LYS A 11 25.29 59.16 -33.80
N LEU A 12 24.04 59.31 -33.36
CA LEU A 12 23.05 58.23 -33.22
C LEU A 12 22.21 57.99 -34.49
N GLN A 13 22.10 58.96 -35.41
CA GLN A 13 21.40 58.74 -36.69
C GLN A 13 22.27 58.04 -37.76
N LYS A 14 23.60 58.05 -37.63
CA LYS A 14 24.50 57.40 -38.60
C LYS A 14 24.83 55.93 -38.31
N GLN A 15 24.47 55.42 -37.13
CA GLN A 15 24.43 53.97 -36.85
C GLN A 15 23.06 53.35 -37.15
N ARG A 16 22.00 54.16 -37.34
CA ARG A 16 20.62 53.69 -37.61
C ARG A 16 20.36 53.24 -39.05
N SER A 17 21.19 53.60 -40.04
CA SER A 17 20.95 53.22 -41.45
C SER A 17 21.75 52.00 -41.93
N ILE A 18 22.70 51.50 -41.14
CA ILE A 18 23.53 50.34 -41.49
C ILE A 18 23.08 49.08 -40.72
N HIS A 19 22.34 49.23 -39.63
CA HIS A 19 21.82 48.09 -38.85
C HIS A 19 20.46 47.56 -39.34
N ASN A 20 19.65 48.38 -40.03
CA ASN A 20 18.34 47.94 -40.53
C ASN A 20 18.43 46.92 -41.68
N ALA A 21 19.53 46.89 -42.44
CA ALA A 21 19.69 45.94 -43.55
C ALA A 21 20.14 44.54 -43.06
N ASP A 22 20.97 44.47 -42.03
CA ASP A 22 21.43 43.21 -41.44
C ASP A 22 20.38 42.57 -40.52
N LEU A 23 19.53 43.38 -39.86
CA LEU A 23 18.36 42.90 -39.12
C LEU A 23 17.25 42.35 -40.03
N GLN A 24 17.11 42.87 -41.25
CA GLN A 24 16.14 42.38 -42.25
C GLN A 24 16.56 41.03 -42.86
N LEU A 25 17.88 40.82 -43.07
CA LEU A 25 18.40 39.56 -43.60
C LEU A 25 18.45 38.45 -42.54
N ALA A 26 18.58 38.79 -41.25
CA ALA A 26 18.46 37.83 -40.15
C ALA A 26 16.99 37.54 -39.77
N SER A 27 16.05 38.46 -40.04
CA SER A 27 14.61 38.23 -39.84
C SER A 27 13.98 37.35 -40.91
N ASP A 28 14.54 37.34 -42.13
CA ASP A 28 13.94 36.64 -43.27
C ASP A 28 14.26 35.14 -43.33
N THR A 29 15.13 34.61 -42.45
CA THR A 29 15.53 33.18 -42.57
C THR A 29 15.02 32.22 -41.51
N LEU A 30 14.46 32.60 -40.37
CA LEU A 30 13.84 31.64 -39.45
C LEU A 30 13.11 32.37 -38.31
N MET A 31 11.91 31.89 -37.98
CA MET A 31 11.08 32.23 -36.81
C MET A 31 10.05 33.34 -37.03
N SER A 32 8.92 32.96 -37.63
CA SER A 32 7.63 33.42 -37.13
C SER A 32 6.68 32.22 -37.08
N LYS A 33 5.98 32.08 -35.96
CA LYS A 33 4.71 31.36 -35.74
C LYS A 33 4.70 30.08 -34.89
N ARG A 34 3.70 30.10 -33.98
CA ARG A 34 2.98 29.03 -33.25
C ARG A 34 3.54 28.61 -31.88
N ASP A 35 3.60 29.56 -30.94
CA ASP A 35 3.89 29.28 -29.53
C ASP A 35 2.59 29.27 -28.70
N GLU A 36 2.08 28.08 -28.38
CA GLU A 36 0.74 27.86 -27.79
C GLU A 36 0.65 28.09 -26.26
N ASN A 37 1.75 28.42 -25.57
CA ASN A 37 1.85 28.36 -24.10
C ASN A 37 2.67 29.49 -23.44
N ILE A 38 3.04 30.50 -24.21
CA ILE A 38 3.90 31.58 -23.73
C ILE A 38 3.19 32.89 -24.00
N THR A 39 2.97 33.68 -22.95
CA THR A 39 2.53 35.06 -23.11
C THR A 39 3.75 35.96 -22.94
N LEU A 40 4.08 36.72 -23.98
CA LEU A 40 5.07 37.79 -23.87
C LEU A 40 4.37 39.07 -23.41
N MET A 41 4.77 39.59 -22.25
CA MET A 41 4.24 40.83 -21.69
C MET A 41 5.31 41.90 -21.65
N TRP A 42 4.99 43.08 -22.19
CA TRP A 42 5.87 44.25 -22.16
C TRP A 42 5.24 45.39 -21.38
N PHE A 43 5.94 45.87 -20.35
CA PHE A 43 5.56 47.05 -19.58
C PHE A 43 6.56 48.19 -19.77
N ASP A 44 6.06 49.31 -20.28
CA ASP A 44 6.81 50.58 -20.36
C ASP A 44 5.86 51.77 -20.17
N GLU A 45 6.33 52.80 -19.46
CA GLU A 45 5.61 54.07 -19.27
C GLU A 45 5.55 54.89 -20.57
N ASN A 46 6.50 54.69 -21.50
CA ASN A 46 6.54 55.39 -22.79
C ASN A 46 6.81 54.40 -23.95
N ILE A 47 5.77 53.73 -24.43
CA ILE A 47 5.87 52.77 -25.54
C ILE A 47 6.13 53.49 -26.86
N ASP A 48 7.23 53.13 -27.54
CA ASP A 48 7.49 53.53 -28.92
C ASP A 48 6.68 52.65 -29.90
N LYS A 49 5.96 53.28 -30.83
CA LYS A 49 5.14 52.60 -31.83
C LYS A 49 5.96 51.81 -32.86
N GLU A 50 7.19 52.24 -33.16
CA GLU A 50 8.06 51.51 -34.11
C GLU A 50 8.59 50.19 -33.49
N LEU A 51 8.91 50.20 -32.19
CA LEU A 51 9.37 49.01 -31.47
C LEU A 51 8.26 47.98 -31.23
N ARG A 52 7.02 48.44 -31.07
CA ARG A 52 5.85 47.56 -30.98
C ARG A 52 5.72 46.65 -32.21
N GLY A 53 5.93 47.19 -33.41
CA GLY A 53 5.91 46.40 -34.65
C GLY A 53 7.01 45.33 -34.72
N LEU A 54 8.18 45.58 -34.14
CA LEU A 54 9.28 44.62 -34.05
C LEU A 54 9.00 43.49 -33.04
N PHE A 55 8.39 43.79 -31.89
CA PHE A 55 7.98 42.77 -30.93
C PHE A 55 6.82 41.91 -31.46
N GLU A 56 5.86 42.51 -32.17
CA GLU A 56 4.76 41.81 -32.86
C GLU A 56 5.28 40.92 -34.01
N GLN A 57 6.47 41.17 -34.57
CA GLN A 57 7.14 40.29 -35.54
C GLN A 57 7.77 39.04 -34.89
N ILE A 58 8.06 39.08 -33.58
CA ILE A 58 8.75 38.00 -32.86
C ILE A 58 7.76 37.03 -32.21
N HIS A 59 6.63 37.52 -31.72
CA HIS A 59 5.60 36.70 -31.11
C HIS A 59 4.21 37.26 -31.41
N ASP A 60 3.30 36.41 -31.91
CA ASP A 60 1.94 36.80 -32.33
C ASP A 60 1.09 37.39 -31.17
N SER A 61 1.46 37.12 -29.91
CA SER A 61 0.81 37.67 -28.71
C SER A 61 1.80 38.40 -27.81
N VAL A 62 2.01 39.69 -28.09
CA VAL A 62 2.66 40.62 -27.16
C VAL A 62 1.61 41.46 -26.46
N ILE A 63 1.44 41.25 -25.16
CA ILE A 63 0.55 42.10 -24.33
C ILE A 63 1.38 43.30 -23.88
N VAL A 64 1.05 44.47 -24.41
CA VAL A 64 1.70 45.71 -24.02
C VAL A 64 0.80 46.50 -23.07
N SER A 65 1.31 46.86 -21.91
CA SER A 65 0.58 47.70 -20.94
C SER A 65 1.41 48.91 -20.52
N THR A 66 0.75 50.07 -20.42
CA THR A 66 1.27 51.31 -19.82
C THR A 66 0.78 51.52 -18.39
N ASP A 67 -0.25 50.79 -17.97
CA ASP A 67 -0.91 50.94 -16.68
C ASP A 67 -0.57 49.76 -15.75
N GLN A 68 -0.06 50.08 -14.57
CA GLN A 68 0.45 49.10 -13.62
C GLN A 68 -0.67 48.20 -13.06
N GLU A 69 -1.86 48.75 -12.80
CA GLU A 69 -2.98 48.00 -12.22
C GLU A 69 -3.53 46.97 -13.21
N THR A 70 -3.71 47.39 -14.46
CA THR A 70 -4.12 46.54 -15.58
C THR A 70 -3.08 45.45 -15.85
N PHE A 71 -1.79 45.78 -15.83
CA PHE A 71 -0.70 44.83 -16.05
C PHE A 71 -0.69 43.70 -15.01
N LEU A 72 -0.82 44.04 -13.72
CA LEU A 72 -0.86 43.05 -12.63
C LEU A 72 -2.13 42.19 -12.68
N LYS A 73 -3.27 42.78 -13.03
CA LYS A 73 -4.52 42.03 -13.19
C LYS A 73 -4.42 41.00 -14.32
N THR A 74 -3.78 41.35 -15.43
CA THR A 74 -3.54 40.43 -16.55
C THR A 74 -2.60 39.30 -16.17
N ILE A 75 -1.48 39.58 -15.48
CA ILE A 75 -0.56 38.54 -14.99
C ILE A 75 -1.29 37.54 -14.07
N ASN A 76 -2.13 38.03 -13.17
CA ASN A 76 -2.86 37.17 -12.23
C ASN A 76 -4.04 36.43 -12.88
N GLY A 77 -4.53 36.90 -14.03
CA GLY A 77 -5.59 36.27 -14.81
C GLY A 77 -5.11 35.15 -15.73
N ILE A 78 -3.80 35.06 -16.00
CA ILE A 78 -3.21 33.99 -16.81
C ILE A 78 -2.90 32.81 -15.87
N THR A 79 -3.59 31.69 -16.08
CA THR A 79 -3.50 30.50 -15.21
C THR A 79 -2.73 29.34 -15.82
N ASP A 80 -2.62 29.27 -17.15
CA ASP A 80 -2.22 28.05 -17.88
C ASP A 80 -1.04 28.25 -18.84
N GLU A 81 -0.40 29.43 -18.81
CA GLU A 81 0.69 29.80 -19.72
C GLU A 81 1.89 30.37 -18.94
N LYS A 82 3.10 30.13 -19.45
CA LYS A 82 4.32 30.75 -18.94
C LYS A 82 4.39 32.20 -19.42
N ILE A 83 4.69 33.12 -18.52
CA ILE A 83 4.76 34.55 -18.83
C ILE A 83 6.23 34.97 -18.91
N LEU A 84 6.62 35.51 -20.07
CA LEU A 84 7.87 36.23 -20.24
C LEU A 84 7.59 37.72 -20.08
N VAL A 85 8.28 38.39 -19.15
CA VAL A 85 8.03 39.79 -18.86
C VAL A 85 9.21 40.65 -19.28
N ILE A 86 8.96 41.72 -20.03
CA ILE A 86 9.95 42.75 -20.36
C ILE A 86 9.59 44.03 -19.59
N LEU A 87 10.53 44.52 -18.77
CA LEU A 87 10.37 45.75 -17.98
C LEU A 87 11.41 46.79 -18.40
N SER A 88 11.00 48.05 -18.46
CA SER A 88 11.98 49.15 -18.50
C SER A 88 12.68 49.31 -17.14
N GLY A 89 13.94 49.77 -17.15
CA GLY A 89 14.72 49.94 -15.93
C GLY A 89 14.03 50.77 -14.84
N LYS A 90 13.29 51.82 -15.21
CA LYS A 90 12.56 52.67 -14.25
C LYS A 90 11.48 51.90 -13.48
N CYS A 91 10.73 51.03 -14.16
CA CYS A 91 9.60 50.30 -13.59
C CYS A 91 10.02 48.98 -12.91
N SER A 92 11.21 48.47 -13.23
CA SER A 92 11.72 47.20 -12.67
C SER A 92 11.77 47.18 -11.13
N ARG A 93 12.15 48.29 -10.48
CA ARG A 93 12.25 48.38 -9.01
C ARG A 93 10.90 48.27 -8.29
N SER A 94 9.82 48.75 -8.89
CA SER A 94 8.48 48.68 -8.29
C SER A 94 7.74 47.39 -8.64
N LEU A 95 7.93 46.86 -9.85
CA LEU A 95 7.16 45.73 -10.37
C LEU A 95 7.75 44.36 -10.02
N ILE A 96 9.08 44.20 -10.02
CA ILE A 96 9.72 42.89 -9.77
C ILE A 96 9.29 42.28 -8.43
N PRO A 97 9.27 43.03 -7.30
CA PRO A 97 8.80 42.49 -6.02
C PRO A 97 7.36 41.95 -6.06
N LEU A 98 6.51 42.49 -6.94
CA LEU A 98 5.10 42.12 -7.06
C LEU A 98 4.85 40.90 -7.95
N ILE A 99 5.74 40.64 -8.92
CA ILE A 99 5.54 39.61 -9.95
C ILE A 99 6.49 38.41 -9.83
N HIS A 100 7.64 38.56 -9.17
CA HIS A 100 8.65 37.51 -9.12
C HIS A 100 8.16 36.22 -8.42
N ASP A 101 7.33 36.31 -7.39
CA ASP A 101 6.78 35.13 -6.70
C ASP A 101 5.64 34.44 -7.47
N ASN A 102 5.11 35.04 -8.54
CA ASN A 102 4.03 34.46 -9.32
C ASN A 102 4.53 33.21 -10.08
N LYS A 103 3.87 32.06 -9.88
CA LYS A 103 4.23 30.77 -10.47
C LYS A 103 4.25 30.78 -12.01
N GLN A 104 3.40 31.59 -12.63
CA GLN A 104 3.30 31.68 -14.09
C GLN A 104 4.37 32.59 -14.69
N VAL A 105 4.94 33.53 -13.92
CA VAL A 105 6.06 34.34 -14.38
C VAL A 105 7.31 33.48 -14.46
N TYR A 106 7.71 33.18 -15.70
CA TYR A 106 8.81 32.29 -16.02
C TYR A 106 10.14 33.03 -16.01
N LEU A 107 10.25 34.13 -16.77
CA LEU A 107 11.45 34.97 -16.81
C LEU A 107 11.10 36.46 -16.94
N ILE A 108 11.97 37.29 -16.37
CA ILE A 108 11.90 38.74 -16.41
C ILE A 108 13.16 39.28 -17.09
N TYR A 109 12.96 40.07 -18.13
CA TYR A 109 13.99 40.81 -18.88
C TYR A 109 13.93 42.27 -18.49
N ILE A 110 15.08 42.87 -18.18
CA ILE A 110 15.17 44.31 -17.86
C ILE A 110 15.88 45.02 -18.99
N PHE A 111 15.22 46.02 -19.59
CA PHE A 111 15.82 46.88 -20.60
C PHE A 111 16.15 48.25 -20.02
N CYS A 112 17.42 48.65 -20.01
CA CYS A 112 17.85 49.94 -19.46
C CYS A 112 19.15 50.46 -20.08
N ILE A 113 19.37 51.78 -20.01
CA ILE A 113 20.57 52.43 -20.55
C ILE A 113 21.80 52.18 -19.66
N ASN A 114 21.60 52.05 -18.33
CA ASN A 114 22.67 51.88 -17.36
C ASN A 114 22.62 50.51 -16.68
N LYS A 115 23.30 49.52 -17.26
CA LYS A 115 23.29 48.11 -16.80
C LYS A 115 23.67 47.97 -15.32
N ALA A 116 24.66 48.73 -14.86
CA ALA A 116 25.24 48.64 -13.52
C ALA A 116 24.21 48.85 -12.39
N ASP A 117 23.16 49.64 -12.64
CA ASP A 117 22.14 49.97 -11.62
C ASP A 117 21.15 48.82 -11.35
N TYR A 118 21.13 47.79 -12.20
CA TYR A 118 20.14 46.70 -12.18
C TYR A 118 20.75 45.30 -12.27
N GLU A 119 22.04 45.18 -12.57
CA GLU A 119 22.76 43.90 -12.72
C GLU A 119 22.81 43.06 -11.44
N HIS A 120 22.61 43.67 -10.26
CA HIS A 120 22.44 42.92 -9.01
C HIS A 120 21.13 42.10 -9.00
N LEU A 121 20.07 42.58 -9.67
CA LEU A 121 18.76 41.92 -9.67
C LEU A 121 18.79 40.58 -10.43
N SER A 122 19.59 40.44 -11.49
CA SER A 122 19.77 39.16 -12.20
C SER A 122 20.62 38.15 -11.43
N LYS A 123 21.45 38.61 -10.47
CA LYS A 123 22.24 37.74 -9.60
C LYS A 123 21.47 37.30 -8.36
N ASP A 124 20.64 38.19 -7.81
CA ASP A 124 19.91 37.96 -6.57
C ASP A 124 18.57 37.24 -6.78
N LEU A 125 17.95 37.36 -7.96
CA LEU A 125 16.64 36.78 -8.26
C LEU A 125 16.71 35.81 -9.44
N SER A 126 16.41 34.53 -9.18
CA SER A 126 16.53 33.43 -10.16
C SER A 126 15.64 33.55 -11.39
N LYS A 127 14.57 34.35 -11.33
CA LYS A 127 13.66 34.61 -12.46
C LYS A 127 14.04 35.82 -13.31
N VAL A 128 14.98 36.65 -12.86
CA VAL A 128 15.48 37.77 -13.67
C VAL A 128 16.60 37.25 -14.54
N ARG A 129 16.38 37.20 -15.86
CA ARG A 129 17.30 36.56 -16.80
C ARG A 129 18.60 37.35 -16.94
N ASP A 130 18.50 38.57 -17.47
CA ASP A 130 19.61 39.52 -17.57
C ASP A 130 19.07 40.94 -17.81
N VAL A 131 19.99 41.90 -17.75
CA VAL A 131 19.80 43.31 -18.04
C VAL A 131 20.43 43.64 -19.39
N PHE A 132 19.62 44.18 -20.30
CA PHE A 132 19.98 44.47 -21.68
C PHE A 132 20.04 45.98 -21.93
N THR A 133 21.09 46.42 -22.64
CA THR A 133 21.30 47.81 -23.06
C THR A 133 21.02 48.03 -24.54
N GLU A 134 20.99 46.95 -25.33
CA GLU A 134 20.74 46.97 -26.77
C GLU A 134 19.59 46.02 -27.11
N TYR A 135 18.70 46.47 -27.99
CA TYR A 135 17.53 45.69 -28.40
C TYR A 135 17.92 44.42 -29.17
N SER A 136 18.97 44.46 -30.00
CA SER A 136 19.48 43.31 -30.77
C SER A 136 19.78 42.10 -29.88
N HIS A 137 20.50 42.31 -28.78
CA HIS A 137 20.85 41.25 -27.83
C HIS A 137 19.65 40.76 -27.01
N LEU A 138 18.74 41.68 -26.63
CA LEU A 138 17.48 41.29 -25.98
C LEU A 138 16.65 40.39 -26.89
N PHE A 139 16.53 40.77 -28.17
CA PHE A 139 15.78 40.01 -29.16
C PHE A 139 16.41 38.65 -29.44
N GLU A 140 17.73 38.58 -29.55
CA GLU A 140 18.45 37.32 -29.76
C GLU A 140 18.26 36.35 -28.58
N ASP A 141 18.40 36.81 -27.34
CA ASP A 141 18.21 35.97 -26.15
C ASP A 141 16.74 35.55 -25.99
N LEU A 142 15.80 36.48 -26.22
CA LEU A 142 14.37 36.19 -26.15
C LEU A 142 13.94 35.18 -27.21
N GLN A 143 14.45 35.29 -28.44
CA GLN A 143 14.23 34.30 -29.49
C GLN A 143 14.82 32.93 -29.12
N ASN A 144 16.03 32.89 -28.56
CA ASN A 144 16.66 31.64 -28.13
C ASN A 144 15.89 30.98 -26.98
N GLU A 145 15.35 31.77 -26.04
CA GLU A 145 14.60 31.27 -24.91
C GLU A 145 13.19 30.80 -25.32
N LEU A 146 12.52 31.51 -26.22
CA LEU A 146 11.28 31.05 -26.85
C LEU A 146 11.51 29.70 -27.55
N ARG A 147 12.59 29.56 -28.34
CA ARG A 147 12.99 28.28 -28.95
C ARG A 147 13.21 27.16 -27.92
N SER A 148 13.83 27.46 -26.78
CA SER A 148 14.09 26.51 -25.69
C SER A 148 12.80 26.06 -24.99
N LEU A 149 11.89 27.00 -24.73
CA LEU A 149 10.61 26.74 -24.07
C LEU A 149 9.65 25.93 -24.94
N VAL A 150 9.59 26.20 -26.24
CA VAL A 150 8.81 25.44 -27.22
C VAL A 150 9.25 23.98 -27.27
N ARG A 151 10.57 23.76 -27.22
CA ARG A 151 11.19 22.44 -27.16
C ARG A 151 10.74 21.64 -25.92
N GLN A 152 10.55 22.27 -24.77
CA GLN A 152 10.16 21.57 -23.53
C GLN A 152 8.69 21.11 -23.45
N MET A 153 7.78 21.64 -24.27
CA MET A 153 6.34 21.61 -23.96
C MET A 153 5.47 20.70 -24.84
N THR A 154 6.06 19.93 -25.77
CA THR A 154 5.32 18.86 -26.45
C THR A 154 5.53 17.56 -25.69
N THR A 155 4.57 17.18 -24.85
CA THR A 155 4.58 15.91 -24.11
C THR A 155 3.90 14.83 -24.94
N PHE A 156 4.59 13.72 -25.18
CA PHE A 156 3.95 12.46 -25.54
C PHE A 156 3.45 11.78 -24.26
N HIS A 157 2.22 11.26 -24.27
CA HIS A 157 1.82 10.25 -23.31
C HIS A 157 2.25 8.88 -23.82
N LEU A 158 3.22 8.29 -23.11
CA LEU A 158 3.60 6.89 -23.29
C LEU A 158 2.54 6.02 -22.62
N PHE A 159 1.80 5.27 -23.43
CA PHE A 159 0.77 4.36 -22.94
C PHE A 159 1.42 3.15 -22.28
N ASP A 160 1.24 3.01 -20.97
CA ASP A 160 1.64 1.80 -20.26
C ASP A 160 0.46 0.82 -20.27
N GLN A 161 0.47 -0.15 -21.19
CA GLN A 161 -0.51 -1.25 -21.23
C GLN A 161 -0.56 -2.07 -19.92
N LYS A 162 0.39 -1.88 -19.00
CA LYS A 162 0.43 -2.56 -17.70
C LYS A 162 -0.16 -1.74 -16.55
N GLN A 163 -0.55 -0.47 -16.76
CA GLN A 163 -1.28 0.30 -15.75
C GLN A 163 -2.77 0.00 -15.83
N VAL A 164 -3.16 -1.12 -15.21
CA VAL A 164 -4.55 -1.37 -14.83
C VAL A 164 -4.89 -0.41 -13.68
N SER A 165 -5.62 0.68 -13.98
CA SER A 165 -6.21 1.53 -12.96
C SER A 165 -7.36 0.79 -12.27
N LEU A 166 -7.27 0.68 -10.95
CA LEU A 166 -8.04 -0.23 -10.08
C LEU A 166 -9.48 0.20 -9.77
N LYS A 167 -10.18 0.91 -10.65
CA LYS A 167 -11.58 1.30 -10.36
C LYS A 167 -12.56 1.31 -11.54
N ASP A 168 -12.15 0.90 -12.74
CA ASP A 168 -13.04 1.00 -13.91
C ASP A 168 -13.69 -0.34 -14.30
N LEU A 169 -15.02 -0.31 -14.39
CA LEU A 169 -15.88 -1.37 -14.97
C LEU A 169 -15.84 -1.38 -16.52
N THR A 170 -14.83 -0.77 -17.12
CA THR A 170 -14.62 -0.67 -18.56
C THR A 170 -13.27 -1.27 -18.90
N ARG A 171 -13.17 -2.59 -18.81
CA ARG A 171 -11.96 -3.36 -19.12
C ARG A 171 -11.53 -3.20 -20.58
N GLU A 172 -10.39 -2.54 -20.76
CA GLU A 172 -9.15 -2.88 -21.47
C GLU A 172 -8.34 -1.58 -21.54
N SER A 173 -7.00 -1.59 -21.44
CA SER A 173 -6.16 -0.40 -21.62
C SER A 173 -6.19 0.02 -23.11
N ALA A 174 -7.33 0.56 -23.51
CA ALA A 174 -7.68 1.03 -24.83
C ALA A 174 -7.41 2.53 -24.97
N ASP A 175 -6.63 3.10 -24.06
CA ASP A 175 -6.37 4.54 -23.94
C ASP A 175 -5.87 5.15 -25.26
N PHE A 176 -5.09 4.38 -26.03
CA PHE A 176 -4.62 4.77 -27.36
C PHE A 176 -5.76 4.97 -28.38
N MET A 177 -6.93 4.36 -28.16
CA MET A 177 -8.12 4.46 -29.01
C MET A 177 -9.03 5.62 -28.61
N TRP A 178 -8.88 6.25 -27.44
CA TRP A 178 -9.82 7.28 -26.98
C TRP A 178 -9.98 8.45 -27.95
N TYR A 179 -8.89 8.93 -28.54
CA TYR A 179 -8.96 10.02 -29.52
C TYR A 179 -9.59 9.57 -30.85
N GLN A 180 -9.46 8.30 -31.24
CA GLN A 180 -10.18 7.72 -32.39
C GLN A 180 -11.68 7.64 -32.09
N LEU A 181 -12.05 7.13 -30.92
CA LEU A 181 -13.45 7.05 -30.48
C LEU A 181 -14.08 8.44 -30.34
N LEU A 182 -13.31 9.40 -29.81
CA LEU A 182 -13.73 10.79 -29.67
C LEU A 182 -13.97 11.42 -31.03
N LYS A 183 -13.05 11.22 -31.97
CA LYS A 183 -13.21 11.64 -33.36
C LYS A 183 -14.48 11.03 -33.97
N ASP A 184 -14.66 9.73 -33.87
CA ASP A 184 -15.82 9.04 -34.45
C ASP A 184 -17.13 9.59 -33.91
N VAL A 185 -17.22 9.83 -32.60
CA VAL A 185 -18.40 10.43 -31.97
C VAL A 185 -18.59 11.88 -32.41
N LEU A 186 -17.53 12.70 -32.44
CA LEU A 186 -17.61 14.11 -32.86
C LEU A 186 -18.02 14.26 -34.33
N LEU A 187 -17.50 13.40 -35.22
CA LEU A 187 -17.84 13.38 -36.65
C LEU A 187 -19.26 12.87 -36.91
N ALA A 188 -19.78 12.02 -36.03
CA ALA A 188 -21.15 11.52 -36.14
C ALA A 188 -22.20 12.55 -35.65
N MET A 189 -21.81 13.54 -34.85
CA MET A 189 -22.73 14.58 -34.38
C MET A 189 -23.25 15.43 -35.54
N PRO A 190 -24.54 15.86 -35.50
CA PRO A 190 -25.12 16.65 -36.58
C PRO A 190 -24.46 18.03 -36.69
N GLU A 191 -23.95 18.35 -37.88
CA GLU A 191 -23.45 19.67 -38.25
C GLU A 191 -24.62 20.61 -38.58
N THR A 192 -25.10 21.33 -37.56
CA THR A 192 -26.14 22.35 -37.72
C THR A 192 -25.55 23.76 -37.80
N ALA A 193 -26.32 24.73 -38.30
CA ALA A 193 -25.93 26.14 -38.25
C ALA A 193 -25.60 26.60 -36.83
N ASP A 194 -26.29 26.03 -35.83
CA ASP A 194 -26.06 26.31 -34.41
C ASP A 194 -24.66 25.88 -33.95
N SER A 195 -24.14 24.76 -34.47
CA SER A 195 -22.77 24.29 -34.14
C SER A 195 -21.68 25.23 -34.66
N LYS A 196 -21.89 25.86 -35.84
CA LYS A 196 -20.98 26.89 -36.35
C LYS A 196 -21.05 28.15 -35.47
N ILE A 197 -22.23 28.56 -35.04
CA ILE A 197 -22.40 29.73 -34.15
C ILE A 197 -21.71 29.47 -32.80
N GLU A 198 -21.93 28.31 -32.20
CA GLU A 198 -21.30 27.90 -30.94
C GLU A 198 -19.77 27.96 -31.01
N MET A 199 -19.19 27.49 -32.11
CA MET A 199 -17.75 27.59 -32.38
C MET A 199 -17.27 29.05 -32.42
N ILE A 200 -17.96 29.90 -33.19
CA ILE A 200 -17.60 31.32 -33.32
C ILE A 200 -17.73 32.06 -31.99
N ASP A 201 -18.77 31.78 -31.21
CA ASP A 201 -18.95 32.35 -29.88
C ASP A 201 -17.82 31.93 -28.93
N ARG A 202 -17.39 30.66 -28.99
CA ARG A 202 -16.20 30.20 -28.23
C ARG A 202 -14.94 30.94 -28.68
N PHE A 203 -14.75 31.17 -29.97
CA PHE A 203 -13.61 31.93 -30.49
C PHE A 203 -13.64 33.38 -29.97
N ARG A 204 -14.81 34.02 -29.99
CA ARG A 204 -15.01 35.39 -29.46
C ARG A 204 -14.74 35.46 -27.97
N ILE A 205 -15.26 34.54 -27.16
CA ILE A 205 -15.03 34.50 -25.71
C ILE A 205 -13.53 34.33 -25.40
N TYR A 206 -12.86 33.43 -26.11
CA TYR A 206 -11.44 33.19 -25.92
C TYR A 206 -10.59 34.42 -26.25
N TYR A 207 -10.78 35.01 -27.44
CA TYR A 207 -9.96 36.14 -27.87
C TYR A 207 -10.35 37.48 -27.23
N SER A 208 -11.61 37.67 -26.82
CA SER A 208 -12.03 38.89 -26.09
C SER A 208 -11.40 39.00 -24.71
N SER A 209 -11.20 37.87 -24.03
CA SER A 209 -10.57 37.83 -22.71
C SER A 209 -9.04 37.98 -22.77
N LYS A 210 -8.39 37.54 -23.86
CA LYS A 210 -6.92 37.46 -23.96
C LYS A 210 -6.29 38.44 -24.95
N ASN A 211 -6.84 38.62 -26.15
CA ASN A 211 -6.23 39.45 -27.18
C ASN A 211 -7.25 40.04 -28.18
N PRO A 212 -7.76 41.27 -27.91
CA PRO A 212 -8.83 41.89 -28.70
C PRO A 212 -8.48 42.14 -30.18
N THR A 213 -7.20 42.17 -30.55
CA THR A 213 -6.76 42.36 -31.95
C THR A 213 -7.10 41.17 -32.84
N PHE A 214 -7.30 39.98 -32.28
CA PHE A 214 -7.69 38.79 -33.02
C PHE A 214 -9.20 38.69 -33.26
N LEU A 215 -10.02 39.52 -32.61
CA LEU A 215 -11.48 39.55 -32.85
C LEU A 215 -11.81 39.92 -34.30
N THR A 216 -11.06 40.84 -34.91
CA THR A 216 -11.26 41.22 -36.32
C THR A 216 -11.00 40.06 -37.28
N LYS A 217 -10.07 39.17 -36.92
CA LYS A 217 -9.78 37.96 -37.69
C LYS A 217 -10.78 36.83 -37.41
N VAL A 218 -11.39 36.79 -36.22
CA VAL A 218 -12.55 35.91 -35.94
C VAL A 218 -13.75 36.34 -36.79
N ASP A 219 -13.99 37.65 -36.93
CA ASP A 219 -15.05 38.18 -37.80
C ASP A 219 -14.75 37.88 -39.29
N GLU A 220 -13.50 37.99 -39.72
CA GLU A 220 -13.08 37.55 -41.06
C GLU A 220 -13.34 36.05 -41.28
N PHE A 221 -12.98 35.22 -40.31
CA PHE A 221 -13.25 33.78 -40.35
C PHE A 221 -14.75 33.49 -40.43
N GLU A 222 -15.59 34.13 -39.60
CA GLU A 222 -17.04 33.94 -39.63
C GLU A 222 -17.64 34.25 -41.02
N GLN A 223 -17.16 35.32 -41.68
CA GLN A 223 -17.67 35.79 -42.96
C GLN A 223 -17.14 35.01 -44.16
N THR A 224 -15.88 34.56 -44.12
CA THR A 224 -15.17 34.01 -45.30
C THR A 224 -14.98 32.50 -45.27
N TYR A 225 -15.02 31.86 -44.09
CA TYR A 225 -14.72 30.43 -43.95
C TYR A 225 -15.69 29.55 -44.75
N GLN A 226 -15.10 28.64 -45.55
CA GLN A 226 -15.77 27.55 -46.25
C GLN A 226 -15.17 26.21 -45.82
N PRO A 227 -15.95 25.11 -45.76
CA PRO A 227 -15.47 23.78 -45.39
C PRO A 227 -14.22 23.29 -46.16
N CYS A 228 -14.10 23.62 -47.45
CA CYS A 228 -12.95 23.21 -48.26
C CYS A 228 -11.65 23.95 -47.93
N ASP A 229 -11.70 25.05 -47.18
CA ASP A 229 -10.54 25.85 -46.78
C ASP A 229 -9.98 25.43 -45.41
N ALA A 230 -10.50 24.38 -44.78
CA ALA A 230 -10.11 23.96 -43.43
C ALA A 230 -8.60 23.71 -43.28
N ILE A 231 -7.94 23.04 -44.22
CA ILE A 231 -6.48 22.84 -44.16
C ILE A 231 -5.74 24.17 -44.19
N ARG A 232 -6.19 25.11 -45.02
CA ARG A 232 -5.58 26.45 -45.13
C ARG A 232 -5.74 27.25 -43.85
N TRP A 233 -6.93 27.26 -43.24
CA TRP A 233 -7.14 27.93 -41.96
C TRP A 233 -6.36 27.27 -40.81
N TYR A 234 -6.11 25.97 -40.89
CA TYR A 234 -5.31 25.26 -39.89
C TYR A 234 -3.80 25.55 -40.03
N THR A 235 -3.32 25.79 -41.25
CA THR A 235 -1.89 25.96 -41.56
C THR A 235 -1.45 27.42 -41.74
N LYS A 236 -2.34 28.35 -42.10
CA LYS A 236 -2.00 29.77 -42.30
C LYS A 236 -2.41 30.69 -41.16
N ASP A 237 -3.68 30.62 -40.76
CA ASP A 237 -4.25 31.54 -39.79
C ASP A 237 -4.27 30.92 -38.39
N SER A 238 -3.34 31.36 -37.53
CA SER A 238 -3.07 30.77 -36.21
C SER A 238 -4.25 30.74 -35.23
N ILE A 239 -5.41 31.29 -35.57
CA ILE A 239 -6.57 31.44 -34.69
C ILE A 239 -7.23 30.09 -34.41
N VAL A 240 -7.52 29.34 -35.47
CA VAL A 240 -8.21 28.05 -35.35
C VAL A 240 -7.25 26.97 -34.91
N TYR A 241 -6.05 26.96 -35.49
CA TYR A 241 -4.95 26.07 -35.08
C TYR A 241 -4.73 26.10 -33.56
N ARG A 242 -4.57 27.30 -32.98
CA ARG A 242 -4.34 27.46 -31.53
C ARG A 242 -5.47 26.87 -30.70
N LEU A 243 -6.71 27.17 -31.04
CA LEU A 243 -7.86 26.72 -30.25
C LEU A 243 -8.09 25.22 -30.34
N VAL A 244 -7.97 24.66 -31.54
CA VAL A 244 -8.15 23.22 -31.78
C VAL A 244 -7.05 22.43 -31.06
N ASN A 245 -5.78 22.81 -31.23
CA ASN A 245 -4.68 22.10 -30.59
C ASN A 245 -4.63 22.31 -29.08
N GLN A 246 -4.98 23.50 -28.59
CA GLN A 246 -5.14 23.72 -27.16
C GLN A 246 -6.22 22.80 -26.60
N ALA A 247 -7.41 22.76 -27.21
CA ALA A 247 -8.51 21.92 -26.75
C ALA A 247 -8.15 20.44 -26.73
N LEU A 248 -7.44 19.96 -27.76
CA LEU A 248 -6.93 18.59 -27.85
C LEU A 248 -5.88 18.29 -26.77
N ARG A 249 -4.93 19.21 -26.55
CA ARG A 249 -3.85 19.06 -25.57
C ARG A 249 -4.32 19.15 -24.13
N THR A 250 -5.27 20.04 -23.83
CA THR A 250 -5.80 20.22 -22.46
C THR A 250 -6.98 19.29 -22.17
N GLU A 251 -7.41 18.48 -23.14
CA GLU A 251 -8.61 17.65 -23.06
C GLU A 251 -9.83 18.47 -22.59
N ASP A 252 -9.92 19.72 -23.10
CA ASP A 252 -11.06 20.59 -22.84
C ASP A 252 -12.21 20.13 -23.74
N ILE A 253 -13.00 19.22 -23.19
CA ILE A 253 -14.16 18.60 -23.82
C ILE A 253 -15.19 19.63 -24.27
N GLU A 254 -15.42 20.71 -23.51
CA GLU A 254 -16.35 21.76 -23.91
C GLU A 254 -15.83 22.52 -25.12
N ALA A 255 -14.52 22.81 -25.14
CA ALA A 255 -13.90 23.42 -26.31
C ALA A 255 -13.89 22.47 -27.51
N LEU A 256 -13.59 21.18 -27.32
CA LEU A 256 -13.62 20.17 -28.38
C LEU A 256 -15.02 19.99 -28.97
N LEU A 257 -16.04 19.98 -28.12
CA LEU A 257 -17.43 19.97 -28.56
C LEU A 257 -17.73 21.26 -29.35
N ALA A 258 -17.37 22.44 -28.85
CA ALA A 258 -17.63 23.70 -29.55
C ALA A 258 -16.93 23.78 -30.92
N VAL A 259 -15.70 23.28 -31.05
CA VAL A 259 -14.95 23.30 -32.32
C VAL A 259 -15.17 22.08 -33.21
N ARG A 260 -16.10 21.17 -32.85
CA ARG A 260 -16.42 19.94 -33.60
C ARG A 260 -16.70 20.19 -35.07
N TYR A 261 -17.38 21.30 -35.36
CA TYR A 261 -17.74 21.71 -36.72
C TYR A 261 -16.49 21.85 -37.61
N TYR A 262 -15.45 22.52 -37.11
CA TYR A 262 -14.20 22.69 -37.85
C TYR A 262 -13.34 21.41 -37.88
N ILE A 263 -13.30 20.66 -36.78
CA ILE A 263 -12.58 19.38 -36.74
C ILE A 263 -13.11 18.45 -37.84
N SER A 264 -14.43 18.41 -38.04
CA SER A 264 -15.06 17.62 -39.09
C SER A 264 -14.62 18.03 -40.49
N ASP A 265 -14.74 19.32 -40.82
CA ASP A 265 -14.29 19.85 -42.11
C ASP A 265 -12.80 19.56 -42.37
N LEU A 266 -11.96 19.70 -41.35
CA LEU A 266 -10.52 19.41 -41.44
C LEU A 266 -10.27 17.93 -41.72
N CYS A 267 -10.91 17.00 -40.99
CA CYS A 267 -10.80 15.56 -41.22
C CYS A 267 -11.23 15.19 -42.66
N VAL A 268 -12.34 15.77 -43.14
CA VAL A 268 -12.85 15.54 -44.49
C VAL A 268 -11.86 16.04 -45.55
N CYS A 269 -11.27 17.22 -45.36
CA CYS A 269 -10.27 17.75 -46.28
C CYS A 269 -8.98 16.91 -46.29
N LEU A 270 -8.48 16.51 -45.11
CA LEU A 270 -7.31 15.64 -45.01
C LEU A 270 -7.53 14.31 -45.72
N LYS A 271 -8.71 13.72 -45.58
CA LYS A 271 -9.06 12.48 -46.29
C LYS A 271 -9.01 12.64 -47.81
N LYS A 272 -9.53 13.75 -48.35
CA LYS A 272 -9.49 14.03 -49.80
C LYS A 272 -8.05 14.19 -50.32
N GLU A 273 -7.18 14.90 -49.60
CA GLU A 273 -5.77 15.03 -49.98
C GLU A 273 -5.00 13.71 -49.85
N CYS A 274 -5.31 12.92 -48.82
CA CYS A 274 -4.77 11.57 -48.64
C CYS A 274 -5.09 10.65 -49.83
N GLU A 275 -6.35 10.65 -50.30
CA GLU A 275 -6.78 9.86 -51.47
C GLU A 275 -6.03 10.27 -52.74
N LYS A 276 -5.79 11.57 -52.94
CA LYS A 276 -5.00 12.07 -54.08
C LYS A 276 -3.54 11.59 -54.02
N LEU A 277 -2.91 11.62 -52.84
CA LEU A 277 -1.54 11.16 -52.64
C LEU A 277 -1.40 9.65 -52.83
N LYS A 278 -2.35 8.86 -52.28
CA LYS A 278 -2.38 7.41 -52.48
C LYS A 278 -2.57 7.03 -53.96
N ALA A 279 -3.32 7.82 -54.73
CA ALA A 279 -3.47 7.62 -56.17
C ALA A 279 -2.17 7.82 -56.97
N GLN A 280 -1.14 8.47 -56.41
CA GLN A 280 0.16 8.69 -57.06
C GLN A 280 1.09 7.45 -57.02
N GLY A 281 0.73 6.38 -56.30
CA GLY A 281 1.44 5.09 -56.34
C GLY A 281 2.79 5.06 -55.61
N LEU A 282 2.96 5.86 -54.55
CA LEU A 282 4.08 5.71 -53.61
C LEU A 282 3.90 4.38 -52.86
N ASP A 283 4.96 3.57 -52.68
CA ASP A 283 4.90 2.29 -51.92
C ASP A 283 5.13 2.46 -50.41
N VAL A 284 6.03 3.38 -50.03
CA VAL A 284 6.37 3.70 -48.64
C VAL A 284 6.66 5.20 -48.53
N LEU A 285 6.10 5.85 -47.51
CA LEU A 285 6.40 7.23 -47.16
C LEU A 285 7.08 7.27 -45.78
N THR A 286 8.24 7.93 -45.71
CA THR A 286 8.93 8.21 -44.45
C THR A 286 8.88 9.71 -44.18
N VAL A 287 8.46 10.08 -42.97
CA VAL A 287 8.42 11.46 -42.49
C VAL A 287 9.02 11.56 -41.10
N TYR A 288 9.47 12.75 -40.76
CA TYR A 288 10.28 13.03 -39.58
C TYR A 288 9.62 14.09 -38.69
N ARG A 289 9.86 13.99 -37.39
CA ARG A 289 9.55 15.05 -36.42
C ARG A 289 10.68 15.19 -35.43
N GLY A 290 11.22 16.40 -35.32
CA GLY A 290 12.21 16.72 -34.31
C GLY A 290 11.58 17.24 -33.03
N GLN A 291 11.99 16.72 -31.88
CA GLN A 291 11.42 17.13 -30.60
C GLN A 291 12.42 16.97 -29.46
N PHE A 292 12.37 17.88 -28.50
CA PHE A 292 13.10 17.73 -27.25
C PHE A 292 12.32 16.82 -26.31
N LEU A 293 13.02 15.93 -25.62
CA LEU A 293 12.43 15.00 -24.69
C LEU A 293 13.33 14.82 -23.45
N PRO A 294 12.80 14.92 -22.22
CA PRO A 294 13.57 14.64 -21.02
C PRO A 294 14.11 13.21 -20.99
N THR A 295 15.24 12.99 -20.32
CA THR A 295 15.87 11.66 -20.20
C THR A 295 14.92 10.61 -19.63
N GLU A 296 14.08 10.97 -18.65
CA GLU A 296 13.09 10.06 -18.06
C GLU A 296 12.05 9.55 -19.07
N ASP A 297 11.66 10.39 -20.03
CA ASP A 297 10.68 10.04 -21.05
C ASP A 297 11.34 9.25 -22.21
N ILE A 298 12.62 9.48 -22.46
CA ILE A 298 13.43 8.62 -23.33
C ILE A 298 13.52 7.20 -22.73
N ASP A 299 13.76 7.09 -21.42
CA ASP A 299 13.81 5.79 -20.72
C ASP A 299 12.46 5.05 -20.79
N LYS A 300 11.34 5.78 -20.74
CA LYS A 300 10.00 5.21 -20.95
C LYS A 300 9.81 4.72 -22.39
N LEU A 301 10.22 5.52 -23.39
CA LEU A 301 10.16 5.14 -24.82
C LEU A 301 10.98 3.86 -25.09
N GLN A 302 12.13 3.71 -24.45
CA GLN A 302 12.94 2.49 -24.56
C GLN A 302 12.22 1.26 -24.00
N LYS A 303 11.42 1.42 -22.94
CA LYS A 303 10.62 0.33 -22.36
C LYS A 303 9.36 0.02 -23.16
N SER A 304 8.90 0.93 -24.01
CA SER A 304 7.70 0.77 -24.83
C SER A 304 7.95 0.16 -26.20
N VAL A 305 9.15 -0.37 -26.48
CA VAL A 305 9.44 -1.07 -27.75
C VAL A 305 8.50 -2.27 -27.90
N GLY A 306 7.82 -2.34 -29.05
CA GLY A 306 6.77 -3.31 -29.37
C GLY A 306 5.34 -2.86 -29.00
N GLN A 307 5.19 -1.76 -28.24
CA GLN A 307 3.88 -1.22 -27.84
C GLN A 307 3.31 -0.24 -28.88
N LEU A 308 2.02 0.08 -28.73
CA LEU A 308 1.29 1.03 -29.55
C LEU A 308 1.29 2.42 -28.90
N ILE A 309 1.42 3.47 -29.73
CA ILE A 309 1.27 4.86 -29.34
C ILE A 309 0.30 5.56 -30.30
N SER A 310 -0.50 6.49 -29.79
CA SER A 310 -1.44 7.30 -30.56
C SER A 310 -1.07 8.77 -30.46
N ALA A 311 -1.33 9.54 -31.52
CA ALA A 311 -1.21 10.99 -31.48
C ALA A 311 -2.45 11.62 -30.83
N ASN A 312 -2.26 12.42 -29.78
CA ASN A 312 -3.32 13.12 -29.04
C ASN A 312 -3.87 14.35 -29.79
N GLY A 313 -3.61 14.44 -31.09
CA GLY A 313 -3.93 15.59 -31.93
C GLY A 313 -3.63 15.32 -33.39
N PHE A 314 -3.83 16.33 -34.23
CA PHE A 314 -3.29 16.31 -35.58
C PHE A 314 -1.76 16.38 -35.51
N LEU A 315 -1.08 15.36 -36.03
CA LEU A 315 0.36 15.24 -35.90
C LEU A 315 1.04 15.85 -37.13
N SER A 316 1.66 17.01 -36.96
CA SER A 316 2.49 17.64 -37.99
C SER A 316 3.89 17.00 -38.04
N THR A 317 4.36 16.71 -39.25
CA THR A 317 5.65 16.09 -39.56
C THR A 317 6.23 16.72 -40.83
N THR A 318 7.48 16.41 -41.16
CA THR A 318 8.16 16.91 -42.36
C THR A 318 8.78 15.77 -43.17
N ARG A 319 8.81 15.88 -44.50
CA ARG A 319 9.56 14.96 -45.35
C ARG A 319 11.08 15.21 -45.30
N SER A 320 11.49 16.38 -44.81
CA SER A 320 12.89 16.79 -44.73
C SER A 320 13.49 16.45 -43.35
N LEU A 321 14.45 15.54 -43.35
CA LEU A 321 15.22 15.20 -42.14
C LEU A 321 15.95 16.42 -41.56
N ILE A 322 16.45 17.31 -42.42
CA ILE A 322 17.17 18.53 -42.00
C ILE A 322 16.24 19.44 -41.21
N VAL A 323 15.00 19.62 -41.69
CA VAL A 323 13.99 20.43 -41.01
C VAL A 323 13.68 19.82 -39.63
N ALA A 324 13.50 18.50 -39.55
CA ALA A 324 13.32 17.82 -38.27
C ALA A 324 14.52 17.99 -37.32
N GLU A 325 15.76 17.85 -37.79
CA GLU A 325 16.97 18.08 -36.98
C GLU A 325 17.04 19.50 -36.42
N MET A 326 16.66 20.50 -37.22
CA MET A 326 16.59 21.90 -36.81
C MET A 326 15.56 22.13 -35.70
N PHE A 327 14.38 21.52 -35.80
CA PHE A 327 13.35 21.59 -34.76
C PHE A 327 13.78 20.88 -33.47
N ALA A 328 14.39 19.70 -33.55
CA ALA A 328 14.87 18.94 -32.39
C ALA A 328 15.96 19.67 -31.61
N GLY A 329 16.98 20.20 -32.30
CA GLY A 329 18.20 20.71 -31.66
C GLY A 329 19.12 19.59 -31.13
N PRO A 330 20.42 19.86 -30.96
CA PRO A 330 21.43 18.82 -30.74
C PRO A 330 21.20 18.01 -29.46
N GLY A 331 21.39 16.68 -29.53
CA GLY A 331 21.24 15.76 -28.40
C GLY A 331 19.82 15.29 -28.12
N ASN A 332 18.83 15.77 -28.88
CA ASN A 332 17.41 15.47 -28.69
C ASN A 332 16.90 14.34 -29.59
N VAL A 333 15.58 14.19 -29.69
CA VAL A 333 14.92 13.04 -30.32
C VAL A 333 14.43 13.40 -31.73
N ILE A 334 14.67 12.49 -32.66
CA ILE A 334 14.08 12.47 -34.00
C ILE A 334 13.16 11.26 -34.08
N PHE A 335 11.89 11.52 -34.31
CA PHE A 335 10.90 10.51 -34.62
C PHE A 335 10.90 10.27 -36.13
N GLU A 336 11.05 9.02 -36.53
CA GLU A 336 10.97 8.55 -37.91
C GLU A 336 9.70 7.72 -38.06
N TYR A 337 8.71 8.25 -38.79
CA TYR A 337 7.44 7.60 -39.04
C TYR A 337 7.45 6.95 -40.42
N VAL A 338 7.27 5.64 -40.46
CA VAL A 338 7.23 4.83 -41.68
C VAL A 338 5.80 4.41 -41.97
N ILE A 339 5.35 4.70 -43.19
CA ILE A 339 3.98 4.46 -43.64
C ILE A 339 4.01 3.55 -44.87
N GLY A 340 3.43 2.35 -44.78
CA GLY A 340 3.19 1.49 -45.93
C GLY A 340 1.89 1.91 -46.62
N THR A 341 1.97 2.73 -47.66
CA THR A 341 0.83 3.39 -48.33
C THR A 341 -0.18 2.41 -48.96
N HIS A 342 0.27 1.23 -49.42
CA HIS A 342 -0.59 0.18 -49.97
C HIS A 342 -1.09 -0.83 -48.91
N LEU A 343 -0.40 -0.93 -47.77
CA LEU A 343 -0.75 -1.82 -46.66
C LEU A 343 -1.65 -1.13 -45.62
N ASN A 344 -1.65 0.21 -45.61
CA ASN A 344 -2.36 1.04 -44.64
C ASN A 344 -3.44 1.91 -45.33
N GLN A 345 -4.55 1.29 -45.72
CA GLN A 345 -5.60 1.97 -46.48
C GLN A 345 -6.37 2.99 -45.64
N ASN A 346 -6.51 2.78 -44.32
CA ASN A 346 -7.33 3.66 -43.47
C ASN A 346 -6.55 4.74 -42.73
N ILE A 347 -5.23 4.74 -42.81
CA ILE A 347 -4.41 5.83 -42.24
C ILE A 347 -4.57 7.07 -43.12
N ILE A 348 -5.01 8.18 -42.52
CA ILE A 348 -5.24 9.45 -43.18
C ILE A 348 -4.08 10.40 -42.86
N PHE A 349 -3.41 10.87 -43.92
CA PHE A 349 -2.37 11.90 -43.86
C PHE A 349 -2.38 12.70 -45.15
N ALA A 350 -2.00 13.97 -45.09
CA ALA A 350 -1.94 14.86 -46.24
C ALA A 350 -0.60 15.60 -46.29
N ASP A 351 -0.01 15.68 -47.48
CA ASP A 351 1.05 16.64 -47.78
C ASP A 351 0.38 18.02 -47.90
N VAL A 352 0.60 18.86 -46.91
CA VAL A 352 -0.03 20.18 -46.79
C VAL A 352 0.92 21.31 -47.18
N SER A 353 2.06 20.98 -47.80
CA SER A 353 3.09 21.95 -48.21
C SER A 353 2.54 23.04 -49.13
N GLU A 354 1.59 22.71 -50.02
CA GLU A 354 0.92 23.69 -50.91
C GLU A 354 -0.04 24.63 -50.17
N HIS A 355 -0.53 24.20 -49.01
CA HIS A 355 -1.45 24.95 -48.15
C HIS A 355 -0.74 25.66 -47.00
N SER A 356 0.49 25.29 -46.66
CA SER A 356 1.30 25.90 -45.61
C SER A 356 1.80 27.30 -46.00
N GLU A 357 2.09 28.13 -45.01
CA GLU A 357 2.82 29.39 -45.21
C GLU A 357 4.32 29.17 -45.46
N MET A 358 4.83 28.00 -45.08
CA MET A 358 6.23 27.62 -45.23
C MET A 358 6.32 26.37 -46.11
N PRO A 359 6.16 26.48 -47.45
CA PRO A 359 6.19 25.32 -48.35
C PRO A 359 7.52 24.54 -48.28
N HIS A 360 8.61 25.20 -47.87
CA HIS A 360 9.94 24.61 -47.72
C HIS A 360 10.06 23.65 -46.53
N GLU A 361 9.11 23.67 -45.59
CA GLU A 361 9.08 22.73 -44.48
C GLU A 361 8.60 21.33 -44.89
N GLU A 362 8.08 21.17 -46.12
CA GLU A 362 7.57 19.90 -46.64
C GLU A 362 6.62 19.20 -45.65
N GLU A 363 5.66 19.97 -45.12
CA GLU A 363 4.79 19.57 -44.03
C GLU A 363 3.82 18.45 -44.46
N VAL A 364 3.80 17.38 -43.68
CA VAL A 364 2.85 16.28 -43.78
C VAL A 364 2.06 16.21 -42.48
N LEU A 365 0.74 16.38 -42.58
CA LEU A 365 -0.17 16.40 -41.45
C LEU A 365 -0.94 15.08 -41.37
N PHE A 366 -0.83 14.40 -40.23
CA PHE A 366 -1.62 13.21 -39.93
C PHE A 366 -2.91 13.56 -39.23
N ASP A 367 -3.90 12.72 -39.46
CA ASP A 367 -5.21 12.80 -38.84
C ASP A 367 -5.18 12.48 -37.33
N LEU A 368 -6.20 12.95 -36.62
CA LEU A 368 -6.38 12.78 -35.19
C LEU A 368 -6.49 11.29 -34.82
N GLY A 369 -5.74 10.88 -33.80
CA GLY A 369 -5.77 9.51 -33.28
C GLY A 369 -5.04 8.50 -34.16
N THR A 370 -4.12 8.93 -35.03
CA THR A 370 -3.27 8.00 -35.79
C THR A 370 -2.40 7.18 -34.85
N VAL A 371 -2.38 5.85 -35.04
CA VAL A 371 -1.66 4.90 -34.17
C VAL A 371 -0.39 4.37 -34.85
N PHE A 372 0.67 4.28 -34.06
CA PHE A 372 1.99 3.83 -34.46
C PHE A 372 2.50 2.76 -33.49
N ARG A 373 3.32 1.82 -33.98
CA ARG A 373 4.09 0.90 -33.14
C ARG A 373 5.52 1.37 -33.00
N VAL A 374 6.03 1.32 -31.77
CA VAL A 374 7.44 1.61 -31.47
C VAL A 374 8.28 0.42 -31.86
N GLU A 375 9.01 0.51 -32.97
CA GLU A 375 9.87 -0.57 -33.44
C GLU A 375 11.24 -0.54 -32.76
N LYS A 376 11.87 0.64 -32.70
CA LYS A 376 13.22 0.81 -32.15
C LYS A 376 13.41 2.18 -31.53
N VAL A 377 14.18 2.23 -30.44
CA VAL A 377 14.63 3.46 -29.79
C VAL A 377 16.12 3.34 -29.51
N TYR A 378 16.95 4.18 -30.12
CA TYR A 378 18.41 4.12 -29.96
C TYR A 378 19.08 5.48 -30.14
N PHE A 379 20.25 5.66 -29.54
CA PHE A 379 21.06 6.86 -29.74
C PHE A 379 22.01 6.68 -30.94
N ASP A 380 21.85 7.51 -31.97
CA ASP A 380 22.71 7.50 -33.15
C ASP A 380 23.92 8.40 -32.92
N LYS A 381 25.08 7.78 -32.70
CA LYS A 381 26.35 8.48 -32.45
C LYS A 381 26.82 9.30 -33.65
N SER A 382 26.37 9.00 -34.86
CA SER A 382 26.81 9.68 -36.08
C SER A 382 26.06 10.99 -36.31
N SER A 383 24.76 11.03 -36.02
CA SER A 383 23.95 12.25 -36.09
C SER A 383 23.93 13.04 -34.77
N GLY A 384 24.21 12.39 -33.64
CA GLY A 384 24.16 13.02 -32.31
C GLY A 384 22.74 13.17 -31.76
N PHE A 385 21.78 12.39 -32.27
CA PHE A 385 20.37 12.41 -31.88
C PHE A 385 19.90 11.02 -31.41
N TRP A 386 18.92 11.01 -30.53
CA TRP A 386 18.09 9.83 -30.28
C TRP A 386 17.15 9.61 -31.47
N LYS A 387 17.07 8.39 -31.99
CA LYS A 387 16.16 7.99 -33.06
C LYS A 387 15.09 7.07 -32.52
N VAL A 388 13.84 7.40 -32.84
CA VAL A 388 12.65 6.62 -32.50
C VAL A 388 11.96 6.22 -33.79
N ASN A 389 11.98 4.93 -34.09
CA ASN A 389 11.39 4.38 -35.31
C ASN A 389 9.97 3.91 -35.02
N LEU A 390 9.03 4.48 -35.75
CA LEU A 390 7.60 4.28 -35.62
C LEU A 390 7.01 3.75 -36.93
N VAL A 391 6.19 2.71 -36.86
CA VAL A 391 5.47 2.19 -38.02
C VAL A 391 3.99 2.44 -37.83
N ALA A 392 3.37 3.09 -38.81
CA ALA A 392 1.95 3.38 -38.80
C ALA A 392 1.14 2.07 -38.97
N ILE A 393 0.10 1.86 -38.15
CA ILE A 393 -0.68 0.61 -38.13
C ILE A 393 -2.12 0.85 -38.58
N ASP A 394 -2.60 0.01 -39.48
CA ASP A 394 -3.97 0.02 -40.01
C ASP A 394 -4.93 -0.93 -39.24
N GLU A 395 -4.39 -1.95 -38.56
CA GLU A 395 -5.15 -3.00 -37.86
C GLU A 395 -6.04 -2.48 -36.71
N THR A 396 -5.86 -1.22 -36.29
CA THR A 396 -6.65 -0.63 -35.19
C THR A 396 -8.09 -0.36 -35.59
N GLU A 397 -8.41 -0.15 -36.87
CA GLU A 397 -9.80 0.11 -37.27
C GLU A 397 -10.74 -1.06 -36.93
N ASN A 398 -10.28 -2.30 -37.11
CA ASN A 398 -11.04 -3.49 -36.71
C ASN A 398 -11.19 -3.58 -35.19
N LEU A 399 -10.17 -3.20 -34.42
CA LEU A 399 -10.23 -3.17 -32.95
C LEU A 399 -11.20 -2.08 -32.47
N THR A 400 -11.09 -0.86 -33.00
CA THR A 400 -11.96 0.28 -32.69
C THR A 400 -13.41 -0.02 -33.10
N ASN A 401 -13.64 -0.59 -34.28
CA ASN A 401 -14.97 -1.01 -34.74
C ASN A 401 -15.54 -2.16 -33.90
N ASN A 402 -14.73 -3.15 -33.52
CA ASN A 402 -15.15 -4.22 -32.61
C ASN A 402 -15.46 -3.67 -31.22
N PHE A 403 -14.66 -2.73 -30.71
CA PHE A 403 -14.88 -2.07 -29.43
C PHE A 403 -16.18 -1.24 -29.46
N LEU A 404 -16.38 -0.41 -30.49
CA LEU A 404 -17.60 0.36 -30.71
C LEU A 404 -18.82 -0.54 -30.87
N ARG A 405 -18.69 -1.67 -31.59
CA ARG A 405 -19.76 -2.65 -31.75
C ARG A 405 -20.09 -3.32 -30.43
N GLN A 406 -19.10 -3.81 -29.68
CA GLN A 406 -19.31 -4.35 -28.34
C GLN A 406 -19.94 -3.31 -27.41
N ARG A 407 -19.53 -2.04 -27.51
CA ARG A 407 -20.09 -0.93 -26.76
C ARG A 407 -21.56 -0.68 -27.09
N ARG A 408 -21.91 -0.64 -28.37
CA ARG A 408 -23.30 -0.53 -28.87
C ARG A 408 -24.14 -1.77 -28.55
N ASP A 409 -23.53 -2.95 -28.49
CA ASP A 409 -24.21 -4.19 -28.10
C ASP A 409 -24.42 -4.27 -26.57
N ARG A 410 -23.54 -3.65 -25.78
CA ARG A 410 -23.63 -3.48 -24.31
C ARG A 410 -24.62 -2.40 -23.89
N MET A 411 -24.76 -1.37 -24.72
CA MET A 411 -25.58 -0.20 -24.46
C MET A 411 -26.62 -0.04 -25.56
N THR A 412 -27.88 -0.25 -25.21
CA THR A 412 -29.01 0.03 -26.10
C THR A 412 -29.20 1.55 -26.25
N MET A 413 -28.28 2.23 -26.94
CA MET A 413 -28.32 3.67 -27.18
C MET A 413 -29.01 3.97 -28.52
N PRO A 414 -30.05 4.83 -28.54
CA PRO A 414 -30.65 5.30 -29.79
C PRO A 414 -29.97 6.53 -30.40
N SER A 415 -29.04 7.23 -29.70
CA SER A 415 -28.54 8.56 -30.11
C SER A 415 -27.03 8.76 -29.94
N ILE A 416 -26.44 9.61 -30.79
CA ILE A 416 -24.99 9.91 -30.84
C ILE A 416 -24.58 10.84 -29.68
N GLU A 417 -25.51 11.66 -29.21
CA GLU A 417 -25.33 12.54 -28.05
C GLU A 417 -25.05 11.75 -26.77
N GLN A 418 -25.75 10.63 -26.56
CA GLN A 418 -25.51 9.75 -25.41
C GLN A 418 -24.16 9.01 -25.54
N GLU A 419 -23.76 8.65 -26.76
CA GLU A 419 -22.47 8.01 -27.02
C GLU A 419 -21.29 8.90 -26.58
N PHE A 420 -21.43 10.22 -26.67
CA PHE A 420 -20.43 11.17 -26.19
C PHE A 420 -20.31 11.17 -24.67
N GLY A 421 -21.44 11.30 -23.96
CA GLY A 421 -21.45 11.29 -22.49
C GLY A 421 -20.86 10.01 -21.89
N VAL A 422 -21.10 8.86 -22.54
CA VAL A 422 -20.51 7.59 -22.10
C VAL A 422 -19.02 7.54 -22.37
N LEU A 423 -18.55 8.06 -23.52
CA LEU A 423 -17.12 8.15 -23.79
C LEU A 423 -16.41 8.98 -22.71
N LEU A 424 -17.00 10.09 -22.25
CA LEU A 424 -16.44 10.88 -21.15
C LEU A 424 -16.31 10.07 -19.86
N MET A 425 -17.30 9.23 -19.54
CA MET A 425 -17.25 8.34 -18.40
C MET A 425 -16.14 7.29 -18.55
N GLU A 426 -16.00 6.68 -19.73
CA GLU A 426 -14.97 5.68 -20.06
C GLU A 426 -13.55 6.26 -20.05
N MET A 427 -13.38 7.55 -20.36
CA MET A 427 -12.12 8.28 -20.23
C MET A 427 -11.82 8.71 -18.79
N GLY A 428 -12.63 8.30 -17.81
CA GLY A 428 -12.48 8.67 -16.40
C GLY A 428 -12.88 10.12 -16.06
N GLN A 429 -13.45 10.86 -17.01
CA GLN A 429 -13.88 12.26 -16.86
C GLN A 429 -15.29 12.35 -16.22
N TYR A 430 -15.47 11.68 -15.07
CA TYR A 430 -16.79 11.46 -14.45
C TYR A 430 -17.53 12.75 -14.10
N SER A 431 -16.83 13.80 -13.64
CA SER A 431 -17.47 15.08 -13.30
C SER A 431 -18.09 15.76 -14.51
N LYS A 432 -17.39 15.75 -15.66
CA LYS A 432 -17.86 16.30 -16.93
C LYS A 432 -19.00 15.45 -17.52
N ALA A 433 -18.89 14.12 -17.41
CA ALA A 433 -19.95 13.21 -17.82
C ALA A 433 -21.26 13.50 -17.04
N ILE A 434 -21.18 13.71 -15.72
CA ILE A 434 -22.33 14.06 -14.88
C ILE A 434 -23.01 15.35 -15.37
N SER A 435 -22.26 16.44 -15.52
CA SER A 435 -22.83 17.71 -15.98
C SER A 435 -23.44 17.61 -17.37
N TYR A 436 -22.82 16.83 -18.26
CA TYR A 436 -23.30 16.61 -19.61
C TYR A 436 -24.64 15.85 -19.64
N PHE A 437 -24.73 14.74 -18.91
CA PHE A 437 -25.98 13.97 -18.82
C PHE A 437 -27.10 14.74 -18.14
N ASP A 438 -26.81 15.54 -17.11
CA ASP A 438 -27.81 16.41 -16.47
C ASP A 438 -28.39 17.43 -17.46
N ASN A 439 -27.56 18.00 -18.35
CA ASN A 439 -28.01 18.89 -19.41
C ASN A 439 -28.87 18.16 -20.47
N LEU A 440 -28.42 16.98 -20.93
CA LEU A 440 -29.19 16.17 -21.88
C LEU A 440 -30.59 15.81 -21.36
N ILE A 441 -30.71 15.49 -20.06
CA ILE A 441 -32.02 15.21 -19.43
C ILE A 441 -32.93 16.44 -19.43
N GLN A 442 -32.37 17.65 -19.25
CA GLN A 442 -33.14 18.91 -19.30
C GLN A 442 -33.63 19.24 -20.70
N GLN A 443 -32.84 18.94 -21.73
CA GLN A 443 -33.18 19.20 -23.13
C GLN A 443 -34.26 18.23 -23.66
N HIS A 444 -34.22 16.96 -23.24
CA HIS A 444 -35.13 15.91 -23.71
C HIS A 444 -36.23 15.58 -22.69
N GLN A 445 -37.11 16.53 -22.37
CA GLN A 445 -38.12 16.34 -21.31
C GLN A 445 -39.21 15.30 -21.61
N ASN A 446 -39.45 14.94 -22.88
CA ASN A 446 -40.60 14.12 -23.27
C ASN A 446 -40.24 12.68 -23.70
N ASP A 447 -38.97 12.27 -23.66
CA ASP A 447 -38.53 10.93 -24.07
C ASP A 447 -38.03 10.12 -22.87
N ASP A 448 -38.89 9.24 -22.36
CA ASP A 448 -38.60 8.44 -21.17
C ASP A 448 -37.57 7.33 -21.41
N ILE A 449 -37.47 6.81 -22.64
CA ILE A 449 -36.47 5.79 -23.01
C ILE A 449 -35.09 6.46 -23.10
N PHE A 450 -35.03 7.64 -23.72
CA PHE A 450 -33.81 8.45 -23.77
C PHE A 450 -33.31 8.84 -22.37
N LYS A 451 -34.21 9.19 -21.45
CA LYS A 451 -33.81 9.50 -20.07
C LYS A 451 -33.32 8.27 -19.30
N LEU A 452 -33.89 7.09 -19.54
CA LEU A 452 -33.47 5.85 -18.87
C LEU A 452 -31.98 5.57 -19.09
N SER A 453 -31.49 5.67 -20.33
CA SER A 453 -30.07 5.52 -20.65
C SER A 453 -29.18 6.59 -20.03
N CYS A 454 -29.68 7.83 -19.91
CA CYS A 454 -28.96 8.89 -19.20
C CYS A 454 -28.87 8.61 -17.68
N TYR A 455 -29.96 8.16 -17.05
CA TYR A 455 -29.94 7.79 -15.63
C TYR A 455 -29.05 6.58 -15.34
N TYR A 456 -29.05 5.58 -16.23
CA TYR A 456 -28.11 4.47 -16.19
C TYR A 456 -26.67 5.01 -16.19
N SER A 457 -26.32 5.86 -17.16
CA SER A 457 -24.95 6.39 -17.31
C SER A 457 -24.55 7.30 -16.15
N LEU A 458 -25.48 8.08 -15.59
CA LEU A 458 -25.28 8.87 -14.37
C LEU A 458 -24.96 7.98 -13.16
N ALA A 459 -25.63 6.84 -13.01
CA ALA A 459 -25.37 5.93 -11.90
C ALA A 459 -23.91 5.46 -11.88
N PHE A 460 -23.37 5.05 -13.04
CA PHE A 460 -21.97 4.67 -13.19
C PHE A 460 -21.02 5.86 -13.06
N SER A 461 -21.36 7.02 -13.61
CA SER A 461 -20.54 8.24 -13.49
C SER A 461 -20.39 8.70 -12.03
N TYR A 462 -21.48 8.67 -11.25
CA TYR A 462 -21.42 8.98 -9.82
C TYR A 462 -20.63 7.94 -9.02
N ALA A 463 -20.67 6.66 -9.42
CA ALA A 463 -19.88 5.60 -8.78
C ALA A 463 -18.37 5.79 -9.04
N GLY A 464 -17.99 6.06 -10.30
CA GLY A 464 -16.62 6.39 -10.69
C GLY A 464 -16.07 7.61 -9.94
N ASN A 465 -16.91 8.63 -9.72
CA ASN A 465 -16.58 9.83 -8.95
C ASN A 465 -16.64 9.64 -7.41
N HIS A 466 -16.75 8.39 -6.93
CA HIS A 466 -16.82 8.02 -5.50
C HIS A 466 -18.00 8.64 -4.73
N GLN A 467 -19.09 8.96 -5.42
CA GLN A 467 -20.34 9.48 -4.83
C GLN A 467 -21.38 8.38 -4.72
N ASN A 468 -21.06 7.32 -3.96
CA ASN A 468 -21.85 6.09 -3.85
C ASN A 468 -23.34 6.29 -3.49
N MET A 469 -23.66 7.29 -2.67
CA MET A 469 -25.05 7.59 -2.30
C MET A 469 -25.88 8.08 -3.50
N LYS A 470 -25.33 8.97 -4.32
CA LYS A 470 -26.01 9.43 -5.54
C LYS A 470 -26.04 8.33 -6.60
N ALA A 471 -24.93 7.60 -6.75
CA ALA A 471 -24.87 6.44 -7.64
C ALA A 471 -26.00 5.44 -7.34
N MET A 472 -26.17 5.10 -6.05
CA MET A 472 -27.24 4.21 -5.58
C MET A 472 -28.64 4.77 -5.85
N GLN A 473 -28.86 6.08 -5.66
CA GLN A 473 -30.14 6.73 -5.96
C GLN A 473 -30.50 6.63 -7.45
N TYR A 474 -29.57 7.01 -8.33
CA TYR A 474 -29.78 6.94 -9.77
C TYR A 474 -29.89 5.49 -10.27
N ALA A 475 -29.09 4.56 -9.72
CA ALA A 475 -29.18 3.14 -10.06
C ALA A 475 -30.55 2.55 -9.68
N THR A 476 -31.03 2.83 -8.46
CA THR A 476 -32.34 2.36 -7.99
C THR A 476 -33.48 2.95 -8.82
N PHE A 477 -33.37 4.23 -9.18
CA PHE A 477 -34.33 4.91 -10.03
C PHE A 477 -34.37 4.29 -11.44
N ALA A 478 -33.20 4.09 -12.06
CA ALA A 478 -33.05 3.47 -13.36
C ALA A 478 -33.57 2.01 -13.36
N CYS A 479 -33.32 1.22 -12.31
CA CYS A 479 -33.86 -0.13 -12.17
C CYS A 479 -35.40 -0.14 -12.23
N LYS A 480 -36.07 0.71 -11.43
CA LYS A 480 -37.53 0.78 -11.40
C LYS A 480 -38.09 1.16 -12.78
N ARG A 481 -37.50 2.19 -13.39
CA ARG A 481 -37.95 2.68 -14.70
C ARG A 481 -37.67 1.68 -15.82
N CYS A 482 -36.57 0.94 -15.75
CA CYS A 482 -36.27 -0.14 -16.68
C CYS A 482 -37.37 -1.22 -16.63
N VAL A 483 -37.71 -1.73 -15.44
CA VAL A 483 -38.77 -2.74 -15.27
C VAL A 483 -40.13 -2.27 -15.80
N GLU A 484 -40.47 -1.00 -15.62
CA GLU A 484 -41.73 -0.41 -16.13
C GLU A 484 -41.78 -0.28 -17.67
N LEU A 485 -40.63 -0.08 -18.32
CA LEU A 485 -40.55 0.24 -19.75
C LEU A 485 -40.22 -0.95 -20.66
N THR A 486 -39.63 -2.04 -20.13
CA THR A 486 -39.00 -3.08 -20.97
C THR A 486 -39.70 -4.43 -21.02
N SER A 487 -40.94 -4.55 -20.52
CA SER A 487 -41.67 -5.84 -20.42
C SER A 487 -41.88 -6.62 -21.73
N ASP A 488 -41.62 -6.01 -22.91
CA ASP A 488 -41.83 -6.63 -24.23
C ASP A 488 -40.60 -6.72 -25.15
N THR A 489 -39.41 -6.22 -24.77
CA THR A 489 -38.31 -6.02 -25.75
C THR A 489 -37.07 -6.89 -25.61
N GLY A 490 -36.93 -7.71 -24.55
CA GLY A 490 -35.72 -8.52 -24.28
C GLY A 490 -34.41 -7.71 -24.13
N LYS A 491 -34.49 -6.38 -24.21
CA LYS A 491 -33.38 -5.41 -24.21
C LYS A 491 -33.15 -4.78 -22.84
N GLY A 492 -34.16 -4.78 -21.96
CA GLY A 492 -34.04 -4.29 -20.59
C GLY A 492 -33.25 -5.20 -19.66
N ASP A 493 -33.11 -6.48 -20.02
CA ASP A 493 -32.54 -7.50 -19.16
C ASP A 493 -31.04 -7.28 -18.90
N ARG A 494 -30.26 -6.88 -19.92
CA ARG A 494 -28.82 -6.60 -19.76
C ARG A 494 -28.52 -5.32 -18.97
N MET A 495 -29.26 -4.24 -19.24
CA MET A 495 -29.11 -2.97 -18.52
C MET A 495 -29.49 -3.14 -17.04
N LEU A 496 -30.59 -3.86 -16.79
CA LEU A 496 -31.08 -4.14 -15.44
C LEU A 496 -30.11 -5.02 -14.65
N SER A 497 -29.54 -6.05 -15.26
CA SER A 497 -28.48 -6.89 -14.66
C SER A 497 -27.28 -6.04 -14.21
N ARG A 498 -26.75 -5.17 -15.08
CA ARG A 498 -25.62 -4.28 -14.72
C ARG A 498 -25.93 -3.28 -13.61
N LEU A 499 -27.15 -2.76 -13.58
CA LEU A 499 -27.57 -1.89 -12.47
C LEU A 499 -27.64 -2.65 -11.15
N PHE A 500 -28.06 -3.91 -11.17
CA PHE A 500 -27.99 -4.78 -9.99
C PHE A 500 -26.55 -5.10 -9.57
N ASP A 501 -25.62 -5.32 -10.52
CA ASP A 501 -24.19 -5.49 -10.20
C ASP A 501 -23.60 -4.26 -9.50
N LEU A 502 -23.94 -3.07 -10.00
CA LEU A 502 -23.52 -1.80 -9.42
C LEU A 502 -24.09 -1.62 -8.00
N LEU A 503 -25.38 -1.89 -7.81
CA LEU A 503 -26.02 -1.84 -6.49
C LEU A 503 -25.37 -2.85 -5.53
N GLY A 504 -25.13 -4.08 -6.00
CA GLY A 504 -24.44 -5.12 -5.23
C GLY A 504 -23.07 -4.65 -4.76
N SER A 505 -22.29 -4.03 -5.64
CA SER A 505 -20.95 -3.50 -5.34
C SER A 505 -20.99 -2.38 -4.32
N ILE A 506 -21.91 -1.41 -4.48
CA ILE A 506 -22.08 -0.30 -3.54
C ILE A 506 -22.50 -0.80 -2.14
N HIS A 507 -23.42 -1.77 -2.06
CA HIS A 507 -23.82 -2.36 -0.79
C HIS A 507 -22.70 -3.16 -0.12
N LEU A 508 -21.86 -3.84 -0.92
CA LEU A 508 -20.70 -4.56 -0.41
C LEU A 508 -19.66 -3.61 0.21
N GLU A 509 -19.36 -2.47 -0.44
CA GLU A 509 -18.47 -1.44 0.11
C GLU A 509 -19.00 -0.86 1.43
N ARG A 510 -20.32 -0.79 1.57
CA ARG A 510 -21.01 -0.35 2.80
C ARG A 510 -21.09 -1.43 3.88
N LYS A 511 -20.57 -2.64 3.63
CA LYS A 511 -20.66 -3.82 4.51
C LYS A 511 -22.10 -4.35 4.70
N GLU A 512 -23.00 -4.03 3.78
CA GLU A 512 -24.38 -4.53 3.75
C GLU A 512 -24.44 -5.82 2.91
N THR A 513 -23.78 -6.87 3.38
CA THR A 513 -23.48 -8.10 2.62
C THR A 513 -24.71 -8.85 2.14
N GLU A 514 -25.78 -8.93 2.94
CA GLU A 514 -27.02 -9.61 2.56
C GLU A 514 -27.75 -8.92 1.40
N LEU A 515 -27.78 -7.58 1.42
CA LEU A 515 -28.35 -6.78 0.32
C LEU A 515 -27.49 -6.91 -0.93
N ALA A 516 -26.17 -6.89 -0.79
CA ALA A 516 -25.25 -7.11 -1.90
C ALA A 516 -25.49 -8.47 -2.57
N LEU A 517 -25.58 -9.54 -1.78
CA LEU A 517 -25.85 -10.90 -2.28
C LEU A 517 -27.20 -10.96 -3.01
N LYS A 518 -28.24 -10.31 -2.48
CA LYS A 518 -29.56 -10.25 -3.12
C LYS A 518 -29.48 -9.61 -4.50
N TYR A 519 -28.77 -8.50 -4.65
CA TYR A 519 -28.64 -7.82 -5.94
C TYR A 519 -27.82 -8.63 -6.94
N TYR A 520 -26.71 -9.25 -6.53
CA TYR A 520 -25.96 -10.16 -7.40
C TYR A 520 -26.81 -11.35 -7.86
N TYR A 521 -27.61 -11.95 -6.96
CA TYR A 521 -28.54 -13.02 -7.33
C TYR A 521 -29.61 -12.55 -8.34
N GLN A 522 -30.13 -11.33 -8.18
CA GLN A 522 -31.07 -10.75 -9.14
C GLN A 522 -30.43 -10.51 -10.51
N SER A 523 -29.18 -10.04 -10.55
CA SER A 523 -28.42 -9.89 -11.79
C SER A 523 -28.27 -11.22 -12.54
N MET A 524 -27.87 -12.28 -11.83
CA MET A 524 -27.65 -13.61 -12.42
C MET A 524 -28.91 -14.26 -12.97
N ASN A 525 -30.06 -14.10 -12.30
CA ASN A 525 -31.31 -14.67 -12.78
C ASN A 525 -31.79 -14.05 -14.10
N ILE A 526 -31.40 -12.80 -14.35
CA ILE A 526 -31.82 -12.08 -15.55
C ILE A 526 -30.97 -12.47 -16.75
N ASN A 527 -29.68 -12.75 -16.53
CA ASN A 527 -28.79 -13.21 -17.60
C ASN A 527 -28.01 -14.47 -17.20
N PRO A 528 -28.68 -15.64 -17.11
CA PRO A 528 -28.02 -16.91 -16.75
C PRO A 528 -27.03 -17.40 -17.82
N SER A 529 -27.07 -16.80 -19.02
CA SER A 529 -26.17 -17.06 -20.15
C SER A 529 -24.87 -16.25 -20.14
N ASP A 530 -24.63 -15.35 -19.18
CA ASP A 530 -23.35 -14.63 -19.08
C ASP A 530 -22.25 -15.54 -18.49
N VAL A 531 -21.79 -16.45 -19.34
CA VAL A 531 -20.41 -16.94 -19.36
C VAL A 531 -19.42 -15.75 -19.57
N ASP A 532 -19.93 -14.60 -20.02
CA ASP A 532 -19.19 -13.38 -20.37
C ASP A 532 -18.83 -12.44 -19.19
N ASN A 533 -19.29 -12.70 -17.95
CA ASN A 533 -18.86 -11.89 -16.78
C ASN A 533 -18.44 -12.72 -15.55
N PRO A 534 -17.33 -13.48 -15.65
CA PRO A 534 -16.82 -14.34 -14.58
C PRO A 534 -16.41 -13.57 -13.30
N GLU A 535 -16.13 -12.27 -13.39
CA GLU A 535 -15.80 -11.45 -12.23
C GLU A 535 -17.01 -11.29 -11.28
N ILE A 536 -18.21 -11.06 -11.80
CA ILE A 536 -19.42 -10.94 -10.98
C ILE A 536 -19.81 -12.29 -10.38
N LEU A 537 -19.62 -13.39 -11.11
CA LEU A 537 -19.83 -14.73 -10.58
C LEU A 537 -18.86 -15.07 -9.45
N ALA A 538 -17.59 -14.71 -9.60
CA ALA A 538 -16.59 -14.82 -8.55
C ALA A 538 -16.94 -13.93 -7.35
N LEU A 539 -17.39 -12.69 -7.58
CA LEU A 539 -17.80 -11.76 -6.52
C LEU A 539 -19.00 -12.27 -5.73
N TYR A 540 -20.00 -12.83 -6.41
CA TYR A 540 -21.15 -13.48 -5.77
C TYR A 540 -20.72 -14.61 -4.84
N HIS A 541 -19.97 -15.60 -5.33
CA HIS A 541 -19.51 -16.71 -4.51
C HIS A 541 -18.59 -16.24 -3.38
N ARG A 542 -17.75 -15.24 -3.60
CA ARG A 542 -16.95 -14.61 -2.54
C ARG A 542 -17.81 -13.97 -1.46
N THR A 543 -18.87 -13.27 -1.85
CA THR A 543 -19.79 -12.59 -0.92
C THR A 543 -20.59 -13.62 -0.11
N GLU A 544 -21.05 -14.69 -0.76
CA GLU A 544 -21.71 -15.82 -0.12
C GLU A 544 -20.78 -16.54 0.86
N ALA A 545 -19.52 -16.78 0.49
CA ALA A 545 -18.51 -17.35 1.37
C ALA A 545 -18.28 -16.49 2.62
N ASN A 546 -18.20 -15.17 2.47
CA ASN A 546 -18.05 -14.24 3.60
C ASN A 546 -19.27 -14.26 4.53
N ILE A 547 -20.49 -14.40 3.99
CA ILE A 547 -21.70 -14.56 4.81
C ILE A 547 -21.65 -15.88 5.56
N CYS A 548 -21.30 -17.00 4.91
CA CYS A 548 -21.12 -18.28 5.56
C CYS A 548 -20.07 -18.21 6.69
N LEU A 549 -18.95 -17.50 6.48
CA LEU A 549 -17.96 -17.24 7.53
C LEU A 549 -18.56 -16.51 8.73
N SER A 550 -19.34 -15.44 8.49
CA SER A 550 -19.97 -14.67 9.57
C SER A 550 -21.02 -15.48 10.35
N GLN A 551 -21.64 -16.47 9.71
CA GLN A 551 -22.60 -17.40 10.31
C GLN A 551 -21.94 -18.61 11.00
N GLY A 552 -20.62 -18.76 10.89
CA GLY A 552 -19.88 -19.92 11.41
C GLY A 552 -19.97 -21.19 10.55
N ASN A 553 -20.52 -21.10 9.33
CA ASN A 553 -20.65 -22.20 8.37
C ASN A 553 -19.37 -22.35 7.53
N TYR A 554 -18.27 -22.74 8.17
CA TYR A 554 -16.94 -22.72 7.55
C TYR A 554 -16.76 -23.67 6.35
N THR A 555 -17.43 -24.81 6.33
CA THR A 555 -17.37 -25.78 5.22
C THR A 555 -18.02 -25.25 3.94
N GLN A 556 -19.20 -24.62 4.08
CA GLN A 556 -19.85 -23.96 2.95
C GLN A 556 -19.00 -22.78 2.46
N ALA A 557 -18.41 -22.02 3.38
CA ALA A 557 -17.51 -20.93 3.02
C ALA A 557 -16.33 -21.41 2.17
N SER A 558 -15.68 -22.53 2.53
CA SER A 558 -14.60 -23.10 1.73
C SER A 558 -15.06 -23.54 0.34
N ASP A 559 -16.26 -24.13 0.21
CA ASP A 559 -16.80 -24.55 -1.09
C ASP A 559 -17.02 -23.36 -2.02
N HIS A 560 -17.57 -22.25 -1.50
CA HIS A 560 -17.79 -21.04 -2.28
C HIS A 560 -16.50 -20.32 -2.66
N PHE A 561 -15.50 -20.28 -1.78
CA PHE A 561 -14.17 -19.79 -2.15
C PHE A 561 -13.49 -20.67 -3.20
N GLN A 562 -13.66 -22.00 -3.14
CA GLN A 562 -13.11 -22.89 -4.17
C GLN A 562 -13.79 -22.67 -5.53
N LYS A 563 -15.11 -22.44 -5.57
CA LYS A 563 -15.81 -22.03 -6.80
C LYS A 563 -15.25 -20.72 -7.35
N THR A 564 -14.98 -19.75 -6.47
CA THR A 564 -14.38 -18.45 -6.83
C THR A 564 -13.01 -18.66 -7.49
N LEU A 565 -12.15 -19.50 -6.91
CA LEU A 565 -10.83 -19.82 -7.47
C LEU A 565 -10.92 -20.51 -8.83
N ASN A 566 -11.81 -21.51 -8.96
CA ASN A 566 -12.00 -22.20 -10.23
C ASN A 566 -12.45 -21.24 -11.36
N ILE A 567 -13.19 -20.17 -11.03
CA ILE A 567 -13.58 -19.16 -12.01
C ILE A 567 -12.37 -18.33 -12.44
N TYR A 568 -11.57 -17.84 -11.49
CA TYR A 568 -10.37 -17.07 -11.80
C TYR A 568 -9.29 -17.88 -12.54
N GLU A 569 -9.13 -19.17 -12.23
CA GLU A 569 -8.16 -20.05 -12.90
C GLU A 569 -8.52 -20.32 -14.38
N ASN A 570 -9.82 -20.33 -14.71
CA ASN A 570 -10.30 -20.60 -16.07
C ASN A 570 -10.53 -19.33 -16.91
N TRP A 571 -10.38 -18.14 -16.32
CA TRP A 571 -10.68 -16.88 -16.97
C TRP A 571 -9.43 -16.00 -17.12
N THR A 572 -9.10 -15.58 -18.35
CA THR A 572 -7.99 -14.66 -18.64
C THR A 572 -8.51 -13.46 -19.45
N PRO A 573 -8.08 -12.21 -19.16
CA PRO A 573 -7.04 -11.79 -18.21
C PRO A 573 -7.57 -11.64 -16.78
N TYR A 574 -7.06 -12.43 -15.82
CA TYR A 574 -7.46 -12.34 -14.41
C TYR A 574 -6.63 -11.31 -13.63
N ASP A 575 -7.25 -10.70 -12.61
CA ASP A 575 -6.54 -9.85 -11.65
C ASP A 575 -5.81 -10.72 -10.62
N ASP A 576 -4.46 -10.71 -10.68
CA ASP A 576 -3.57 -11.37 -9.72
C ASP A 576 -3.91 -11.00 -8.27
N ARG A 577 -4.44 -9.80 -8.01
CA ARG A 577 -4.80 -9.34 -6.66
C ARG A 577 -6.09 -9.97 -6.17
N ALA A 578 -7.12 -10.02 -7.01
CA ALA A 578 -8.39 -10.67 -6.68
C ALA A 578 -8.22 -12.18 -6.46
N LEU A 579 -7.35 -12.81 -7.26
CA LEU A 579 -6.96 -14.21 -7.08
C LEU A 579 -6.23 -14.42 -5.75
N ALA A 580 -5.25 -13.56 -5.44
CA ALA A 580 -4.50 -13.63 -4.18
C ALA A 580 -5.39 -13.41 -2.94
N GLU A 581 -6.34 -12.48 -3.00
CA GLU A 581 -7.31 -12.21 -1.94
C GLU A 581 -8.24 -13.43 -1.71
N SER A 582 -8.66 -14.09 -2.79
CA SER A 582 -9.49 -15.29 -2.71
C SER A 582 -8.74 -16.46 -2.05
N HIS A 583 -7.48 -16.68 -2.41
CA HIS A 583 -6.61 -17.64 -1.72
C HIS A 583 -6.35 -17.25 -0.27
N PHE A 584 -6.21 -15.95 0.04
CA PHE A 584 -5.98 -15.48 1.40
C PHE A 584 -7.18 -15.81 2.29
N ASN A 585 -8.39 -15.50 1.81
CA ASN A 585 -9.62 -15.78 2.52
C ASN A 585 -9.86 -17.27 2.71
N LEU A 586 -9.60 -18.09 1.68
CA LEU A 586 -9.67 -19.55 1.80
C LEU A 586 -8.65 -20.10 2.80
N GLY A 587 -7.42 -19.59 2.79
CA GLY A 587 -6.39 -19.96 3.76
C GLY A 587 -6.80 -19.62 5.20
N HIS A 588 -7.41 -18.45 5.40
CA HIS A 588 -7.99 -18.06 6.69
C HIS A 588 -9.18 -18.95 7.09
N THR A 589 -10.06 -19.33 6.16
CA THR A 589 -11.15 -20.29 6.44
C THR A 589 -10.61 -21.63 6.92
N TYR A 590 -9.58 -22.17 6.27
CA TYR A 590 -8.94 -23.41 6.71
C TYR A 590 -8.23 -23.28 8.06
N LEU A 591 -7.67 -22.12 8.38
CA LEU A 591 -7.10 -21.83 9.70
C LEU A 591 -8.17 -21.96 10.80
N VAL A 592 -9.37 -21.42 10.58
CA VAL A 592 -10.49 -21.53 11.53
C VAL A 592 -11.02 -22.96 11.65
N ILE A 593 -11.04 -23.70 10.54
CA ILE A 593 -11.34 -25.15 10.51
C ILE A 593 -10.26 -25.98 11.23
N LYS A 594 -9.09 -25.39 11.50
CA LYS A 594 -7.88 -26.03 12.04
C LYS A 594 -7.22 -27.03 11.07
N ASP A 595 -7.49 -26.92 9.77
CA ASP A 595 -6.73 -27.59 8.73
C ASP A 595 -5.51 -26.75 8.37
N TYR A 596 -4.47 -26.88 9.21
CA TYR A 596 -3.25 -26.09 9.09
C TYR A 596 -2.46 -26.37 7.81
N GLU A 597 -2.60 -27.55 7.20
CA GLU A 597 -1.88 -27.91 5.99
C GLU A 597 -2.43 -27.14 4.78
N GLN A 598 -3.75 -27.15 4.60
CA GLN A 598 -4.40 -26.40 3.51
C GLN A 598 -4.29 -24.90 3.73
N ALA A 599 -4.46 -24.43 4.98
CA ALA A 599 -4.28 -23.02 5.33
C ALA A 599 -2.89 -22.51 4.92
N PHE A 600 -1.84 -23.28 5.24
CA PHE A 600 -0.47 -22.93 4.91
C PHE A 600 -0.24 -22.88 3.39
N ARG A 601 -0.74 -23.89 2.66
CA ARG A 601 -0.61 -23.97 1.19
C ARG A 601 -1.24 -22.75 0.51
N HIS A 602 -2.48 -22.41 0.85
CA HIS A 602 -3.17 -21.28 0.21
C HIS A 602 -2.53 -19.94 0.55
N LEU A 603 -2.10 -19.73 1.79
CA LEU A 603 -1.40 -18.50 2.16
C LEU A 603 -0.01 -18.37 1.50
N GLN A 604 0.67 -19.48 1.19
CA GLN A 604 1.89 -19.45 0.38
C GLN A 604 1.62 -19.00 -1.06
N ILE A 605 0.54 -19.48 -1.67
CA ILE A 605 0.14 -19.05 -3.02
C ILE A 605 -0.20 -17.55 -3.01
N THR A 606 -0.98 -17.09 -2.02
CA THR A 606 -1.25 -15.66 -1.81
C THR A 606 0.03 -14.85 -1.73
N LEU A 607 1.02 -15.30 -0.96
CA LEU A 607 2.28 -14.58 -0.78
C LEU A 607 3.03 -14.41 -2.10
N GLU A 608 3.09 -15.46 -2.93
CA GLU A 608 3.77 -15.41 -4.22
C GLU A 608 3.05 -14.50 -5.23
N LEU A 609 1.71 -14.47 -5.22
CA LEU A 609 0.92 -13.56 -6.06
C LEU A 609 1.04 -12.10 -5.61
N TYR A 610 1.00 -11.84 -4.30
CA TYR A 610 1.16 -10.48 -3.77
C TYR A 610 2.57 -9.94 -3.96
N LYS A 611 3.63 -10.76 -3.88
CA LYS A 611 5.00 -10.31 -4.19
C LYS A 611 5.17 -9.85 -5.64
N LYS A 612 4.42 -10.44 -6.57
CA LYS A 612 4.47 -10.05 -7.99
C LYS A 612 3.71 -8.74 -8.28
N SER A 613 2.61 -8.51 -7.56
CA SER A 613 1.62 -7.47 -7.89
C SER A 613 1.65 -6.24 -6.99
N LEU A 614 2.33 -6.29 -5.83
CA LEU A 614 2.36 -5.24 -4.83
C LEU A 614 3.78 -4.75 -4.51
N PRO A 615 3.96 -3.48 -4.11
CA PRO A 615 5.23 -2.98 -3.57
C PRO A 615 5.66 -3.75 -2.31
N THR A 616 6.96 -3.76 -2.02
CA THR A 616 7.56 -4.50 -0.90
C THR A 616 7.00 -4.13 0.49
N HIS A 617 6.57 -2.88 0.69
CA HIS A 617 5.98 -2.41 1.95
C HIS A 617 4.46 -2.23 1.81
N HIS A 618 3.74 -3.34 1.66
CA HIS A 618 2.28 -3.35 1.54
C HIS A 618 1.64 -4.12 2.70
N SER A 619 0.54 -3.59 3.26
CA SER A 619 -0.16 -4.18 4.41
C SER A 619 -0.65 -5.61 4.16
N ALA A 620 -1.08 -5.91 2.92
CA ALA A 620 -1.48 -7.25 2.52
C ALA A 620 -0.35 -8.28 2.67
N LEU A 621 0.89 -7.93 2.28
CA LEU A 621 2.06 -8.81 2.45
C LEU A 621 2.35 -9.07 3.94
N SER A 622 2.34 -8.01 4.75
CA SER A 622 2.54 -8.12 6.21
C SER A 622 1.48 -9.02 6.86
N ASN A 623 0.22 -8.89 6.47
CA ASN A 623 -0.86 -9.76 6.95
C ASN A 623 -0.67 -11.22 6.53
N THR A 624 -0.28 -11.49 5.28
CA THR A 624 -0.02 -12.87 4.82
C THR A 624 1.14 -13.52 5.58
N TYR A 625 2.24 -12.79 5.80
CA TYR A 625 3.35 -13.28 6.61
C TYR A 625 2.92 -13.56 8.06
N ARG A 626 2.11 -12.69 8.66
CA ARG A 626 1.59 -12.87 10.02
C ARG A 626 0.73 -14.14 10.15
N GLU A 627 -0.15 -14.42 9.19
CA GLU A 627 -0.97 -15.63 9.23
C GLU A 627 -0.14 -16.92 9.01
N LEU A 628 0.84 -16.89 8.10
CA LEU A 628 1.80 -17.99 7.93
C LEU A 628 2.59 -18.26 9.22
N ALA A 629 3.05 -17.19 9.89
CA ALA A 629 3.74 -17.28 11.17
C ALA A 629 2.85 -17.87 12.26
N ASN A 630 1.58 -17.46 12.32
CA ASN A 630 0.60 -17.98 13.26
C ASN A 630 0.38 -19.50 13.08
N ILE A 631 0.26 -19.97 11.84
CA ILE A 631 0.18 -21.41 11.55
C ILE A 631 1.45 -22.14 12.03
N CYS A 632 2.62 -21.57 11.79
CA CYS A 632 3.88 -22.14 12.26
C CYS A 632 3.93 -22.19 13.80
N HIS A 633 3.44 -21.16 14.48
CA HIS A 633 3.35 -21.10 15.93
C HIS A 633 2.40 -22.17 16.48
N LEU A 634 1.19 -22.28 15.92
CA LEU A 634 0.19 -23.28 16.31
C LEU A 634 0.64 -24.73 16.03
N THR A 635 1.55 -24.92 15.07
CA THR A 635 2.16 -26.22 14.77
C THR A 635 3.51 -26.44 15.46
N ASN A 636 3.84 -25.62 16.47
CA ASN A 636 5.06 -25.67 17.29
C ASN A 636 6.38 -25.53 16.51
N LYS A 637 6.34 -24.93 15.31
CA LYS A 637 7.52 -24.62 14.49
C LYS A 637 8.01 -23.20 14.77
N TYR A 638 8.48 -22.97 16.00
CA TYR A 638 8.78 -21.63 16.51
C TYR A 638 9.89 -20.89 15.73
N ASP A 639 10.91 -21.58 15.23
CA ASP A 639 11.97 -20.94 14.43
C ASP A 639 11.45 -20.40 13.10
N LEU A 640 10.58 -21.16 12.42
CA LEU A 640 9.95 -20.74 11.17
C LEU A 640 8.89 -19.65 11.42
N ALA A 641 8.15 -19.75 12.53
CA ALA A 641 7.21 -18.71 12.95
C ALA A 641 7.93 -17.38 13.15
N LEU A 642 9.08 -17.40 13.83
CA LEU A 642 9.90 -16.21 14.06
C LEU A 642 10.39 -15.59 12.74
N GLU A 643 10.87 -16.39 11.80
CA GLU A 643 11.29 -15.89 10.48
C GLU A 643 10.15 -15.14 9.77
N TYR A 644 8.94 -15.70 9.76
CA TYR A 644 7.79 -15.06 9.14
C TYR A 644 7.30 -13.83 9.91
N TYR A 645 7.34 -13.82 11.24
CA TYR A 645 6.98 -12.63 12.02
C TYR A 645 7.93 -11.46 11.74
N LEU A 646 9.25 -11.72 11.63
CA LEU A 646 10.22 -10.68 11.27
C LEU A 646 10.00 -10.15 9.84
N LYS A 647 9.63 -11.01 8.89
CA LYS A 647 9.23 -10.58 7.54
C LYS A 647 7.93 -9.79 7.53
N ALA A 648 6.97 -10.12 8.41
CA ALA A 648 5.75 -9.35 8.59
C ALA A 648 6.05 -7.94 9.14
N GLU A 649 7.04 -7.80 10.02
CA GLU A 649 7.52 -6.52 10.55
C GLU A 649 8.20 -5.68 9.44
N GLU A 650 9.10 -6.27 8.65
CA GLU A 650 9.80 -5.57 7.56
C GLU A 650 8.83 -5.05 6.47
N SER A 651 7.81 -5.83 6.14
CA SER A 651 6.80 -5.48 5.13
C SER A 651 5.71 -4.54 5.64
N ALA A 652 5.64 -4.28 6.95
CA ALA A 652 4.65 -3.38 7.53
C ALA A 652 4.90 -1.93 7.08
N PRO A 653 3.87 -1.19 6.63
CA PRO A 653 4.04 0.21 6.29
C PRO A 653 4.46 1.03 7.53
N THR A 654 5.45 1.92 7.38
CA THR A 654 5.96 2.78 8.47
C THR A 654 4.83 3.50 9.22
N PHE A 655 4.91 3.51 10.55
CA PHE A 655 3.91 3.99 11.51
C PHE A 655 3.30 5.39 11.27
N LYS A 656 3.87 6.21 10.39
CA LYS A 656 3.43 7.59 10.11
C LYS A 656 2.06 7.73 9.41
N LYS A 657 1.49 6.66 8.85
CA LYS A 657 0.20 6.69 8.11
C LYS A 657 -0.88 5.76 8.70
N LEU A 658 -0.66 5.23 9.90
CA LEU A 658 -1.46 4.13 10.43
C LEU A 658 -2.74 4.62 11.15
N THR A 659 -3.84 3.91 10.93
CA THR A 659 -5.09 4.02 11.71
C THR A 659 -4.97 3.23 13.01
N ASP A 660 -5.82 3.50 14.01
CA ASP A 660 -5.79 2.81 15.32
C ASP A 660 -5.78 1.26 15.20
N ASN A 661 -6.52 0.71 14.23
CA ASN A 661 -6.56 -0.74 13.99
C ASN A 661 -5.20 -1.31 13.53
N SER A 662 -4.45 -0.56 12.73
CA SER A 662 -3.14 -1.01 12.23
C SER A 662 -2.04 -0.95 13.28
N VAL A 663 -2.14 -0.02 14.24
CA VAL A 663 -1.26 0.00 15.41
C VAL A 663 -1.58 -1.17 16.34
N LEU A 664 -2.87 -1.51 16.51
CA LEU A 664 -3.29 -2.67 17.29
C LEU A 664 -2.79 -4.00 16.69
N LEU A 665 -2.90 -4.17 15.37
CA LEU A 665 -2.32 -5.29 14.64
C LEU A 665 -0.80 -5.40 14.83
N SER A 666 -0.12 -4.25 14.85
CA SER A 666 1.33 -4.20 15.12
C SER A 666 1.63 -4.64 16.54
N ALA A 667 0.93 -4.12 17.55
CA ALA A 667 1.10 -4.57 18.94
C ALA A 667 0.95 -6.10 19.06
N HIS A 668 -0.11 -6.66 18.48
CA HIS A 668 -0.30 -8.11 18.47
C HIS A 668 0.86 -8.87 17.80
N LEU A 669 1.38 -8.38 16.67
CA LEU A 669 2.56 -8.96 16.01
C LEU A 669 3.81 -8.96 16.91
N TYR A 670 4.09 -7.86 17.61
CA TYR A 670 5.22 -7.78 18.56
C TYR A 670 5.03 -8.76 19.73
N SER A 671 3.80 -8.90 20.24
CA SER A 671 3.48 -9.88 21.29
C SER A 671 3.75 -11.32 20.84
N LEU A 672 3.27 -11.72 19.66
CA LEU A 672 3.49 -13.07 19.11
C LEU A 672 4.97 -13.36 18.84
N THR A 673 5.72 -12.34 18.39
CA THR A 673 7.17 -12.43 18.21
C THR A 673 7.88 -12.65 19.55
N GLY A 674 7.46 -11.92 20.59
CA GLY A 674 7.94 -12.11 21.96
C GLY A 674 7.70 -13.53 22.48
N ASN A 675 6.55 -14.12 22.18
CA ASN A 675 6.25 -15.52 22.55
C ASN A 675 7.24 -16.51 21.92
N CYS A 676 7.62 -16.31 20.66
CA CYS A 676 8.61 -17.17 20.00
C CYS A 676 9.97 -17.10 20.71
N TYR A 677 10.43 -15.91 21.11
CA TYR A 677 11.66 -15.75 21.90
C TYR A 677 11.53 -16.35 23.31
N LEU A 678 10.35 -16.28 23.93
CA LEU A 678 10.07 -16.92 25.21
C LEU A 678 10.21 -18.45 25.13
N HIS A 679 9.74 -19.08 24.06
CA HIS A 679 9.93 -20.52 23.81
C HIS A 679 11.41 -20.90 23.58
N LYS A 680 12.22 -19.99 23.04
CA LYS A 680 13.67 -20.16 22.88
C LYS A 680 14.48 -19.89 24.16
N ASN A 681 13.82 -19.59 25.28
CA ASN A 681 14.43 -19.15 26.54
C ASN A 681 15.24 -17.85 26.45
N GLU A 682 15.02 -17.03 25.41
CA GLU A 682 15.66 -15.73 25.21
C GLU A 682 14.87 -14.62 25.92
N ASN A 683 14.72 -14.76 27.25
CA ASN A 683 13.81 -13.95 28.07
C ASN A 683 14.04 -12.43 27.97
N ALA A 684 15.29 -11.98 27.75
CA ALA A 684 15.61 -10.54 27.63
C ALA A 684 15.07 -9.92 26.33
N ILE A 685 15.13 -10.66 25.22
CA ILE A 685 14.60 -10.21 23.93
C ILE A 685 13.06 -10.26 23.97
N ALA A 686 12.50 -11.34 24.50
CA ALA A 686 11.06 -11.47 24.70
C ALA A 686 10.48 -10.28 25.49
N GLU A 687 11.14 -9.88 26.59
CA GLU A 687 10.75 -8.70 27.37
C GLU A 687 10.69 -7.42 26.52
N GLN A 688 11.71 -7.18 25.69
CA GLN A 688 11.77 -5.98 24.85
C GLN A 688 10.60 -5.95 23.85
N TYR A 689 10.27 -7.10 23.25
CA TYR A 689 9.13 -7.23 22.35
C TYR A 689 7.80 -6.99 23.08
N PHE A 690 7.59 -7.59 24.26
CA PHE A 690 6.37 -7.38 25.03
C PHE A 690 6.22 -5.92 25.52
N LYS A 691 7.30 -5.27 25.97
CA LYS A 691 7.29 -3.85 26.33
C LYS A 691 6.98 -2.94 25.14
N THR A 692 7.51 -3.27 23.96
CA THR A 692 7.21 -2.53 22.73
C THR A 692 5.75 -2.71 22.33
N SER A 693 5.23 -3.94 22.42
CA SER A 693 3.83 -4.27 22.21
C SER A 693 2.91 -3.48 23.15
N LEU A 694 3.24 -3.43 24.45
CA LEU A 694 2.48 -2.66 25.44
C LEU A 694 2.50 -1.16 25.14
N ALA A 695 3.66 -0.59 24.78
CA ALA A 695 3.78 0.82 24.43
C ALA A 695 3.02 1.21 23.14
N LEU A 696 2.91 0.28 22.18
CA LEU A 696 2.08 0.46 20.99
C LEU A 696 0.59 0.38 21.34
N TYR A 697 0.22 -0.56 22.19
CA TYR A 697 -1.13 -0.73 22.69
C TYR A 697 -1.64 0.52 23.42
N GLU A 698 -0.84 1.08 24.34
CA GLU A 698 -1.19 2.25 25.15
C GLU A 698 -1.53 3.48 24.30
N LYS A 699 -0.95 3.60 23.10
CA LYS A 699 -1.24 4.69 22.15
C LYS A 699 -2.64 4.62 21.53
N CYS A 700 -3.28 3.45 21.51
CA CYS A 700 -4.54 3.19 20.79
C CYS A 700 -5.65 2.66 21.70
N ARG A 701 -5.58 2.96 23.01
CA ARG A 701 -6.47 2.46 24.08
C ARG A 701 -7.97 2.81 23.93
N SER A 702 -8.37 3.53 22.89
CA SER A 702 -9.74 4.00 22.64
C SER A 702 -10.68 2.99 21.96
N SER A 703 -10.19 1.84 21.45
CA SER A 703 -11.04 0.90 20.69
C SER A 703 -11.58 -0.28 21.54
N VAL A 704 -12.83 -0.66 21.32
CA VAL A 704 -13.57 -1.66 22.14
C VAL A 704 -12.97 -3.08 22.07
N ASN A 705 -12.20 -3.39 21.02
CA ASN A 705 -11.51 -4.69 20.87
C ASN A 705 -10.03 -4.66 21.29
N SER A 706 -9.53 -3.52 21.79
CA SER A 706 -8.13 -3.39 22.19
C SER A 706 -7.81 -4.25 23.42
N GLU A 707 -8.67 -4.23 24.44
CA GLU A 707 -8.38 -4.82 25.74
C GLU A 707 -8.13 -6.34 25.71
N ASN A 708 -8.60 -7.03 24.67
CA ASN A 708 -8.32 -8.44 24.43
C ASN A 708 -6.82 -8.74 24.25
N ILE A 709 -6.11 -7.90 23.51
CA ILE A 709 -4.67 -8.08 23.28
C ILE A 709 -3.86 -7.72 24.53
N LEU A 710 -4.37 -6.79 25.35
CA LEU A 710 -3.73 -6.40 26.59
C LEU A 710 -3.65 -7.55 27.60
N ILE A 711 -4.68 -8.41 27.66
CA ILE A 711 -4.67 -9.62 28.51
C ILE A 711 -3.43 -10.46 28.19
N ASP A 712 -3.23 -10.82 26.91
CA ASP A 712 -2.13 -11.68 26.50
C ASP A 712 -0.76 -11.00 26.69
N ILE A 713 -0.66 -9.69 26.44
CA ILE A 713 0.59 -8.94 26.68
C ILE A 713 0.94 -8.97 28.17
N GLN A 714 0.00 -8.66 29.06
CA GLN A 714 0.23 -8.59 30.50
C GLN A 714 0.58 -9.96 31.07
N TRP A 715 -0.11 -11.02 30.63
CA TRP A 715 0.24 -12.39 30.97
C TRP A 715 1.69 -12.69 30.58
N ASN A 716 2.06 -12.49 29.31
CA ASN A 716 3.39 -12.86 28.83
C ASN A 716 4.53 -12.07 29.52
N ILE A 717 4.30 -10.79 29.86
CA ILE A 717 5.22 -10.01 30.69
C ILE A 717 5.36 -10.64 32.09
N GLY A 718 4.26 -11.03 32.71
CA GLY A 718 4.26 -11.75 33.98
C GLY A 718 5.09 -13.05 33.94
N VAL A 719 5.00 -13.82 32.85
CA VAL A 719 5.79 -15.04 32.64
C VAL A 719 7.28 -14.73 32.58
N VAL A 720 7.68 -13.69 31.85
CA VAL A 720 9.08 -13.27 31.75
C VAL A 720 9.65 -12.90 33.12
N PHE A 721 8.94 -12.08 33.89
CA PHE A 721 9.40 -11.68 35.22
C PHE A 721 9.44 -12.84 36.22
N ASN A 722 8.47 -13.77 36.13
CA ASN A 722 8.50 -14.98 36.94
C ASN A 722 9.75 -15.83 36.64
N ARG A 723 10.12 -15.99 35.36
CA ARG A 723 11.36 -16.70 34.96
C ARG A 723 12.63 -15.99 35.43
N LYS A 724 12.61 -14.66 35.54
CA LYS A 724 13.70 -13.84 36.11
C LYS A 724 13.76 -13.87 37.64
N ARG A 725 12.81 -14.54 38.32
CA ARG A 725 12.65 -14.56 39.78
C ARG A 725 12.25 -13.20 40.39
N GLU A 726 11.72 -12.29 39.58
CA GLU A 726 11.15 -11.02 40.04
C GLU A 726 9.66 -11.20 40.35
N PHE A 727 9.37 -11.91 41.44
CA PHE A 727 8.01 -12.41 41.70
C PHE A 727 6.99 -11.29 42.01
N TYR A 728 7.41 -10.15 42.56
CA TYR A 728 6.50 -9.04 42.86
C TYR A 728 6.02 -8.33 41.59
N THR A 729 6.90 -8.08 40.62
CA THR A 729 6.53 -7.47 39.33
C THR A 729 5.71 -8.44 38.49
N ALA A 730 6.06 -9.74 38.50
CA ALA A 730 5.24 -10.77 37.86
C ALA A 730 3.80 -10.80 38.42
N LEU A 731 3.66 -10.68 39.75
CA LEU A 731 2.37 -10.67 40.43
C LEU A 731 1.49 -9.48 40.02
N GLU A 732 2.06 -8.29 39.82
CA GLU A 732 1.33 -7.10 39.35
C GLU A 732 0.73 -7.35 37.97
N HIS A 733 1.55 -7.80 37.01
CA HIS A 733 1.12 -8.07 35.65
C HIS A 733 0.09 -9.21 35.54
N TYR A 734 0.27 -10.30 36.29
CA TYR A 734 -0.72 -11.38 36.32
C TYR A 734 -2.05 -10.93 36.92
N LYS A 735 -2.05 -10.10 37.96
CA LYS A 735 -3.30 -9.56 38.55
C LYS A 735 -4.04 -8.62 37.61
N GLU A 736 -3.31 -7.76 36.88
CA GLU A 736 -3.93 -6.91 35.84
C GLU A 736 -4.55 -7.78 34.74
N SER A 737 -3.83 -8.79 34.25
CA SER A 737 -4.35 -9.72 33.25
C SER A 737 -5.58 -10.49 33.75
N LEU A 738 -5.57 -10.96 35.00
CA LEU A 738 -6.69 -11.67 35.62
C LEU A 738 -7.95 -10.79 35.71
N MET A 739 -7.79 -9.54 36.16
CA MET A 739 -8.89 -8.58 36.25
C MET A 739 -9.53 -8.30 34.88
N LEU A 740 -8.70 -8.22 33.82
CA LEU A 740 -9.18 -7.97 32.46
C LEU A 740 -9.91 -9.17 31.88
N VAL A 741 -9.37 -10.38 32.02
CA VAL A 741 -10.03 -11.60 31.48
C VAL A 741 -11.35 -11.88 32.21
N GLU A 742 -11.43 -11.70 33.53
CA GLU A 742 -12.67 -11.89 34.28
C GLU A 742 -13.77 -10.91 33.85
N ARG A 743 -13.39 -9.70 33.44
CA ARG A 743 -14.33 -8.66 32.97
C ARG A 743 -14.78 -8.90 31.53
N ILE A 744 -13.87 -9.30 30.65
CA ILE A 744 -14.08 -9.31 29.19
C ILE A 744 -14.46 -10.70 28.68
N ARG A 745 -13.83 -11.75 29.23
CA ARG A 745 -13.97 -13.15 28.80
C ARG A 745 -14.23 -14.07 30.00
N PRO A 746 -15.35 -13.90 30.73
CA PRO A 746 -15.66 -14.75 31.88
C PRO A 746 -15.83 -16.23 31.51
N ASP A 747 -16.08 -16.53 30.24
CA ASP A 747 -16.22 -17.89 29.71
C ASP A 747 -14.88 -18.59 29.44
N GLU A 748 -13.75 -17.86 29.37
CA GLU A 748 -12.40 -18.44 29.18
C GLU A 748 -11.84 -18.98 30.50
N ARG A 749 -12.53 -19.98 31.05
CA ARG A 749 -12.21 -20.57 32.35
C ARG A 749 -10.77 -21.09 32.45
N ILE A 750 -10.23 -21.67 31.38
CA ILE A 750 -8.86 -22.21 31.36
C ILE A 750 -7.82 -21.09 31.54
N GLN A 751 -7.95 -19.97 30.81
CA GLN A 751 -7.03 -18.84 30.93
C GLN A 751 -7.07 -18.23 32.34
N ILE A 752 -8.27 -18.15 32.95
CA ILE A 752 -8.45 -17.72 34.35
C ILE A 752 -7.70 -18.67 35.30
N ALA A 753 -7.76 -19.97 35.07
CA ALA A 753 -7.06 -20.97 35.89
C ALA A 753 -5.54 -20.84 35.77
N GLU A 754 -5.01 -20.65 34.56
CA GLU A 754 -3.57 -20.48 34.32
C GLU A 754 -3.02 -19.19 34.96
N LEU A 755 -3.77 -18.09 34.91
CA LEU A 755 -3.40 -16.85 35.61
C LEU A 755 -3.41 -17.02 37.14
N ASN A 756 -4.41 -17.73 37.68
CA ASN A 756 -4.44 -18.04 39.11
C ASN A 756 -3.28 -18.96 39.55
N ASP A 757 -2.88 -19.92 38.72
CA ASP A 757 -1.71 -20.77 38.95
C ASP A 757 -0.39 -19.97 38.93
N GLY A 758 -0.25 -19.05 37.96
CA GLY A 758 0.88 -18.11 37.89
C GLY A 758 0.99 -17.20 39.13
N ILE A 759 -0.15 -16.67 39.60
CA ILE A 759 -0.26 -15.89 40.83
C ILE A 759 0.08 -16.75 42.06
N GLY A 760 -0.47 -17.97 42.12
CA GLY A 760 -0.21 -18.93 43.19
C GLY A 760 1.28 -19.25 43.31
N THR A 761 1.95 -19.47 42.18
CA THR A 761 3.41 -19.68 42.11
C THR A 761 4.18 -18.47 42.65
N CYS A 762 3.79 -17.24 42.30
CA CYS A 762 4.45 -16.04 42.82
C CYS A 762 4.29 -15.91 44.35
N TYR A 763 3.11 -16.21 44.89
CA TYR A 763 2.89 -16.21 46.34
C TYR A 763 3.66 -17.32 47.06
N GLU A 764 3.78 -18.51 46.45
CA GLU A 764 4.60 -19.60 47.00
C GLU A 764 6.06 -19.16 47.16
N LYS A 765 6.64 -18.55 46.11
CA LYS A 765 8.05 -18.13 46.11
C LYS A 765 8.32 -16.92 47.01
N THR A 766 7.31 -16.11 47.31
CA THR A 766 7.40 -14.99 48.26
C THR A 766 7.03 -15.38 49.69
N GLY A 767 6.69 -16.65 49.96
CA GLY A 767 6.39 -17.18 51.29
C GLY A 767 4.97 -16.88 51.80
N GLN A 768 4.09 -16.35 50.96
CA GLN A 768 2.69 -16.03 51.30
C GLN A 768 1.80 -17.25 51.05
N TYR A 769 1.96 -18.29 51.88
CA TYR A 769 1.37 -19.61 51.63
C TYR A 769 -0.17 -19.64 51.65
N ASP A 770 -0.83 -18.81 52.46
CA ASP A 770 -2.30 -18.76 52.51
C ASP A 770 -2.89 -18.26 51.19
N LEU A 771 -2.33 -17.19 50.63
CA LEU A 771 -2.74 -16.63 49.33
C LEU A 771 -2.39 -17.58 48.18
N CYS A 772 -1.25 -18.28 48.26
CA CYS A 772 -0.90 -19.32 47.30
C CYS A 772 -1.98 -20.41 47.25
N ILE A 773 -2.40 -20.92 48.42
CA ILE A 773 -3.44 -21.95 48.51
C ILE A 773 -4.77 -21.44 47.94
N GLU A 774 -5.18 -20.22 48.29
CA GLU A 774 -6.43 -19.62 47.78
C GLU A 774 -6.47 -19.58 46.25
N HIS A 775 -5.42 -19.03 45.61
CA HIS A 775 -5.38 -18.90 44.15
C HIS A 775 -5.19 -20.25 43.45
N THR A 776 -4.35 -21.14 43.99
CA THR A 776 -4.17 -22.49 43.41
C THR A 776 -5.46 -23.31 43.50
N GLN A 777 -6.25 -23.14 44.58
CA GLN A 777 -7.54 -23.82 44.73
C GLN A 777 -8.58 -23.36 43.70
N LYS A 778 -8.62 -22.06 43.37
CA LYS A 778 -9.47 -21.53 42.29
C LYS A 778 -9.12 -22.15 40.93
N SER A 779 -7.82 -22.30 40.65
CA SER A 779 -7.36 -22.98 39.43
C SER A 779 -7.75 -24.47 39.43
N LEU A 780 -7.57 -25.14 40.56
CA LEU A 780 -7.88 -26.55 40.74
C LEU A 780 -9.37 -26.86 40.50
N GLU A 781 -10.28 -26.03 41.03
CA GLU A 781 -11.73 -26.17 40.81
C GLU A 781 -12.12 -26.12 39.33
N ILE A 782 -11.40 -25.33 38.52
CA ILE A 782 -11.65 -25.22 37.07
C ILE A 782 -11.11 -26.45 36.35
N TYR A 783 -9.88 -26.87 36.63
CA TYR A 783 -9.28 -28.03 35.98
C TYR A 783 -9.95 -29.36 36.37
N GLU A 784 -10.53 -29.47 37.57
CA GLU A 784 -11.35 -30.62 37.98
C GLU A 784 -12.65 -30.75 37.16
N GLN A 785 -13.17 -29.63 36.64
CA GLN A 785 -14.39 -29.60 35.81
C GLN A 785 -14.10 -29.86 34.32
N CYS A 786 -12.83 -29.95 33.91
CA CYS A 786 -12.44 -30.15 32.52
C CYS A 786 -12.70 -31.59 32.06
N ILE A 787 -13.17 -31.75 30.82
CA ILE A 787 -13.42 -33.06 30.20
C ILE A 787 -12.70 -33.11 28.85
N PRO A 788 -11.65 -33.94 28.67
CA PRO A 788 -11.00 -34.77 29.70
C PRO A 788 -10.22 -33.94 30.73
N PRO A 789 -10.06 -34.45 31.97
CA PRO A 789 -9.29 -33.77 33.01
C PRO A 789 -7.80 -33.73 32.64
N ASP A 790 -7.18 -32.56 32.80
CA ASP A 790 -5.73 -32.40 32.65
C ASP A 790 -5.02 -32.93 33.90
N VAL A 791 -4.66 -34.21 33.86
CA VAL A 791 -4.06 -34.91 35.00
C VAL A 791 -2.70 -34.30 35.37
N GLU A 792 -1.96 -33.73 34.42
CA GLU A 792 -0.65 -33.12 34.68
C GLU A 792 -0.82 -31.84 35.49
N LYS A 793 -1.69 -30.93 35.02
CA LYS A 793 -2.00 -29.69 35.74
C LYS A 793 -2.59 -29.94 37.14
N LEU A 794 -3.51 -30.90 37.27
CA LEU A 794 -4.09 -31.27 38.57
C LEU A 794 -3.02 -31.80 39.55
N THR A 795 -2.08 -32.60 39.05
CA THR A 795 -0.97 -33.16 39.83
C THR A 795 -0.05 -32.05 40.36
N ASP A 796 0.30 -31.09 39.50
CA ASP A 796 1.16 -29.96 39.86
C ASP A 796 0.50 -29.05 40.91
N MET A 797 -0.77 -28.72 40.73
CA MET A 797 -1.50 -27.89 41.69
C MET A 797 -1.64 -28.56 43.06
N HIS A 798 -2.02 -29.84 43.12
CA HIS A 798 -2.07 -30.57 44.38
C HIS A 798 -0.70 -30.66 45.06
N ASN A 799 0.39 -30.79 44.29
CA ASN A 799 1.75 -30.76 44.83
C ASN A 799 2.12 -29.39 45.40
N THR A 800 1.74 -28.30 44.73
CA THR A 800 1.95 -26.93 45.21
C THR A 800 1.18 -26.68 46.50
N VAL A 801 -0.10 -27.05 46.56
CA VAL A 801 -0.92 -26.94 47.77
C VAL A 801 -0.34 -27.79 48.92
N ALA A 802 0.10 -29.02 48.63
CA ALA A 802 0.74 -29.87 49.64
C ALA A 802 2.05 -29.29 50.18
N ARG A 803 2.85 -28.66 49.31
CA ARG A 803 4.09 -27.98 49.71
C ARG A 803 3.80 -26.78 50.60
N CYS A 804 2.80 -25.96 50.28
CA CYS A 804 2.37 -24.83 51.10
C CYS A 804 1.87 -25.28 52.49
N TYR A 805 1.03 -26.33 52.56
CA TYR A 805 0.61 -26.88 53.86
C TYR A 805 1.78 -27.44 54.68
N CYS A 806 2.78 -28.05 54.04
CA CYS A 806 4.01 -28.47 54.73
C CYS A 806 4.77 -27.27 55.34
N MET A 807 4.91 -26.17 54.61
CA MET A 807 5.57 -24.96 55.11
C MET A 807 4.80 -24.28 56.24
N LYS A 808 3.47 -24.44 56.26
CA LYS A 808 2.59 -24.02 57.36
C LYS A 808 2.57 -24.98 58.56
N HIS A 809 3.31 -26.09 58.51
CA HIS A 809 3.29 -27.17 59.50
C HIS A 809 1.95 -27.91 59.63
N GLU A 810 1.05 -27.78 58.64
CA GLU A 810 -0.24 -28.48 58.58
C GLU A 810 -0.09 -29.82 57.83
N TYR A 811 0.74 -30.72 58.37
CA TYR A 811 1.21 -31.91 57.66
C TYR A 811 0.11 -32.89 57.24
N LEU A 812 -0.98 -33.02 58.03
CA LEU A 812 -2.10 -33.90 57.70
C LEU A 812 -2.85 -33.45 56.44
N LEU A 813 -3.00 -32.13 56.24
CA LEU A 813 -3.60 -31.57 55.01
C LEU A 813 -2.65 -31.75 53.82
N ALA A 814 -1.35 -31.56 54.03
CA ALA A 814 -0.35 -31.85 53.00
C ALA A 814 -0.38 -33.33 52.55
N ILE A 815 -0.56 -34.27 53.48
CA ILE A 815 -0.71 -35.70 53.18
C ILE A 815 -1.98 -35.96 52.37
N LYS A 816 -3.10 -35.29 52.69
CA LYS A 816 -4.37 -35.42 51.95
C LYS A 816 -4.15 -35.09 50.46
N HIS A 817 -3.54 -33.94 50.17
CA HIS A 817 -3.28 -33.53 48.79
C HIS A 817 -2.27 -34.43 48.07
N ARG A 818 -1.17 -34.84 48.71
CA ARG A 818 -0.23 -35.81 48.10
C ARG A 818 -0.87 -37.16 47.77
N LYS A 819 -1.86 -37.61 48.56
CA LYS A 819 -2.63 -38.83 48.24
C LYS A 819 -3.56 -38.64 47.03
N GLN A 820 -4.10 -37.45 46.83
CA GLN A 820 -4.85 -37.13 45.60
C GLN A 820 -3.93 -37.17 44.39
N THR A 821 -2.75 -36.54 44.46
CA THR A 821 -1.73 -36.63 43.42
C THR A 821 -1.35 -38.08 43.10
N LEU A 822 -1.13 -38.90 44.13
CA LEU A 822 -0.82 -40.33 43.96
C LEU A 822 -1.92 -41.07 43.19
N ALA A 823 -3.19 -40.84 43.55
CA ALA A 823 -4.33 -41.46 42.88
C ALA A 823 -4.43 -41.04 41.40
N LEU A 824 -4.12 -39.79 41.08
CA LEU A 824 -4.09 -39.27 39.71
C LEU A 824 -2.96 -39.92 38.89
N GLU A 825 -1.76 -40.00 39.44
CA GLU A 825 -0.61 -40.63 38.77
C GLU A 825 -0.77 -42.15 38.60
N GLU A 826 -1.42 -42.84 39.53
CA GLU A 826 -1.73 -44.28 39.40
C GLU A 826 -2.73 -44.60 38.28
N GLN A 827 -3.57 -43.63 37.92
CA GLN A 827 -4.55 -43.73 36.84
C GLN A 827 -3.95 -43.45 35.45
N LYS A 828 -2.78 -42.81 35.36
CA LYS A 828 -2.09 -42.56 34.08
C LYS A 828 -1.62 -43.86 33.43
N VAL A 829 -1.73 -43.93 32.09
CA VAL A 829 -1.21 -45.03 31.28
C VAL A 829 -0.35 -44.43 30.16
N PRO A 830 0.97 -44.74 30.09
CA PRO A 830 1.73 -45.61 30.99
C PRO A 830 1.97 -44.97 32.36
N ARG A 831 2.06 -45.81 33.41
CA ARG A 831 2.37 -45.36 34.76
C ARG A 831 3.83 -44.94 34.88
N ASN A 832 4.08 -43.75 35.40
CA ASN A 832 5.43 -43.33 35.75
C ASN A 832 5.82 -43.89 37.13
N VAL A 833 6.45 -45.08 37.13
CA VAL A 833 6.82 -45.80 38.37
C VAL A 833 7.72 -44.96 39.28
N ALA A 834 8.68 -44.22 38.70
CA ALA A 834 9.60 -43.39 39.48
C ALA A 834 8.87 -42.23 40.17
N GLN A 835 7.92 -41.60 39.49
CA GLN A 835 7.12 -40.51 40.05
C GLN A 835 6.17 -41.00 41.16
N ILE A 836 5.51 -42.15 40.96
CA ILE A 836 4.66 -42.79 41.99
C ILE A 836 5.50 -43.15 43.22
N ALA A 837 6.71 -43.69 43.03
CA ALA A 837 7.62 -43.98 44.13
C ALA A 837 8.07 -42.69 44.85
N GLY A 838 8.41 -41.62 44.12
CA GLY A 838 8.74 -40.31 44.69
C GLY A 838 7.58 -39.70 45.51
N LEU A 839 6.33 -39.89 45.07
CA LEU A 839 5.14 -39.48 45.83
C LEU A 839 5.01 -40.26 47.15
N HIS A 840 5.28 -41.57 47.14
CA HIS A 840 5.35 -42.35 48.38
C HIS A 840 6.43 -41.84 49.33
N THR A 841 7.61 -41.46 48.81
CA THR A 841 8.68 -40.83 49.61
C THR A 841 8.21 -39.51 50.22
N SER A 842 7.55 -38.67 49.43
CA SER A 842 7.04 -37.36 49.87
C SER A 842 5.93 -37.50 50.94
N ILE A 843 5.06 -38.50 50.81
CA ILE A 843 4.07 -38.85 51.84
C ILE A 843 4.79 -39.34 53.11
N GLY A 844 5.80 -40.20 52.96
CA GLY A 844 6.64 -40.68 54.06
C GLY A 844 7.31 -39.53 54.82
N TRP A 845 7.89 -38.57 54.11
CA TRP A 845 8.48 -37.36 54.68
C TRP A 845 7.46 -36.52 55.45
N SER A 846 6.22 -36.42 54.94
CA SER A 846 5.16 -35.66 55.63
C SER A 846 4.73 -36.32 56.93
N TYR A 847 4.62 -37.66 56.96
CA TYR A 847 4.37 -38.39 58.20
C TYR A 847 5.54 -38.27 59.18
N HIS A 848 6.78 -38.22 58.68
CA HIS A 848 7.96 -37.96 59.50
C HIS A 848 7.87 -36.59 60.20
N LEU A 849 7.55 -35.53 59.45
CA LEU A 849 7.37 -34.18 60.00
C LEU A 849 6.20 -34.11 61.00
N ASN A 850 5.16 -34.92 60.81
CA ASN A 850 4.06 -35.06 61.76
C ASN A 850 4.43 -35.84 63.04
N GLY A 851 5.56 -36.55 63.05
CA GLY A 851 6.02 -37.40 64.15
C GLY A 851 5.60 -38.88 64.06
N ASP A 852 4.85 -39.28 63.03
CA ASP A 852 4.36 -40.65 62.83
C ASP A 852 5.42 -41.52 62.13
N TYR A 853 6.54 -41.79 62.81
CA TYR A 853 7.69 -42.46 62.22
C TYR A 853 7.39 -43.85 61.64
N HIS A 854 6.48 -44.62 62.26
CA HIS A 854 6.10 -45.95 61.76
C HIS A 854 5.39 -45.88 60.40
N LEU A 855 4.47 -44.92 60.21
CA LEU A 855 3.81 -44.71 58.93
C LEU A 855 4.80 -44.17 57.90
N ALA A 856 5.68 -43.26 58.30
CA ALA A 856 6.74 -42.73 57.44
C ALA A 856 7.63 -43.85 56.85
N ILE A 857 8.10 -44.77 57.70
CA ILE A 857 8.90 -45.93 57.28
C ILE A 857 8.10 -46.84 56.33
N ASN A 858 6.82 -47.09 56.61
CA ASN A 858 6.00 -47.95 55.75
C ASN A 858 5.88 -47.37 54.32
N TYR A 859 5.61 -46.07 54.19
CA TYR A 859 5.56 -45.42 52.88
C TYR A 859 6.93 -45.38 52.17
N CYS A 860 8.03 -45.14 52.90
CA CYS A 860 9.36 -45.20 52.31
C CYS A 860 9.73 -46.62 51.84
N LYS A 861 9.35 -47.67 52.59
CA LYS A 861 9.54 -49.08 52.18
C LYS A 861 8.72 -49.44 50.94
N LYS A 862 7.51 -48.89 50.78
CA LYS A 862 6.74 -49.05 49.54
C LYS A 862 7.47 -48.44 48.34
N SER A 863 7.98 -47.22 48.50
CA SER A 863 8.80 -46.56 47.47
C SER A 863 10.03 -47.39 47.11
N LEU A 864 10.78 -47.86 48.12
CA LEU A 864 11.95 -48.72 47.94
C LEU A 864 11.62 -49.99 47.16
N HIS A 865 10.55 -50.69 47.55
CA HIS A 865 10.09 -51.91 46.88
C HIS A 865 9.71 -51.66 45.40
N MET A 866 9.14 -50.49 45.09
CA MET A 866 8.80 -50.13 43.72
C MET A 866 10.04 -49.94 42.85
N PHE A 867 11.05 -49.21 43.35
CA PHE A 867 12.32 -49.05 42.64
C PHE A 867 13.05 -50.38 42.44
N GLU A 868 13.12 -51.22 43.47
CA GLU A 868 13.75 -52.55 43.40
C GLU A 868 13.04 -53.48 42.42
N LYS A 869 11.70 -53.53 42.46
CA LYS A 869 10.90 -54.39 41.59
C LYS A 869 11.04 -54.05 40.10
N HIS A 870 11.30 -52.78 39.78
CA HIS A 870 11.43 -52.31 38.39
C HIS A 870 12.89 -52.06 37.99
N GLU A 871 13.85 -52.55 38.78
CA GLU A 871 15.29 -52.44 38.50
C GLU A 871 15.78 -50.99 38.33
N LEU A 872 15.14 -50.04 39.03
CA LEU A 872 15.46 -48.61 39.03
C LEU A 872 16.34 -48.20 40.22
N THR A 873 17.23 -49.09 40.68
CA THR A 873 18.09 -48.85 41.86
C THR A 873 19.16 -47.80 41.64
N ASP A 874 19.49 -47.50 40.38
CA ASP A 874 20.44 -46.45 40.02
C ASP A 874 19.77 -45.06 39.95
N HIS A 875 18.45 -44.96 40.12
CA HIS A 875 17.72 -43.70 40.02
C HIS A 875 17.99 -42.78 41.23
N VAL A 876 18.12 -41.46 41.01
CA VAL A 876 18.42 -40.48 42.09
C VAL A 876 17.39 -40.53 43.22
N GLU A 877 16.11 -40.67 42.88
CA GLU A 877 15.03 -40.81 43.88
C GLU A 877 15.16 -42.07 44.76
N TYR A 878 15.81 -43.14 44.29
CA TYR A 878 16.12 -44.28 45.13
C TYR A 878 17.11 -43.87 46.25
N GLY A 879 18.13 -43.08 45.91
CA GLY A 879 19.03 -42.45 46.86
C GLY A 879 18.30 -41.56 47.87
N ASN A 880 17.31 -40.77 47.43
CA ASN A 880 16.48 -39.93 48.30
C ASN A 880 15.62 -40.73 49.29
N VAL A 881 15.06 -41.86 48.86
CA VAL A 881 14.31 -42.79 49.75
C VAL A 881 15.21 -43.31 50.86
N LEU A 882 16.42 -43.76 50.51
CA LEU A 882 17.40 -44.25 51.47
C LEU A 882 17.84 -43.14 52.44
N SER A 883 18.09 -41.94 51.94
CA SER A 883 18.39 -40.75 52.77
C SER A 883 17.25 -40.46 53.75
N THR A 884 16.02 -40.47 53.25
CA THR A 884 14.81 -40.21 54.06
C THR A 884 14.65 -41.26 55.17
N LEU A 885 14.85 -42.54 54.86
CA LEU A 885 14.87 -43.61 55.87
C LEU A 885 15.97 -43.40 56.90
N GLY A 886 17.18 -43.03 56.47
CA GLY A 886 18.30 -42.71 57.35
C GLY A 886 17.96 -41.59 58.35
N VAL A 887 17.34 -40.50 57.88
CA VAL A 887 16.84 -39.40 58.72
C VAL A 887 15.80 -39.89 59.73
N ILE A 888 14.82 -40.68 59.29
CA ILE A 888 13.74 -41.16 60.15
C ILE A 888 14.29 -42.09 61.25
N TYR A 889 15.16 -43.05 60.89
CA TYR A 889 15.78 -43.96 61.86
C TYR A 889 16.68 -43.22 62.85
N PHE A 890 17.43 -42.21 62.40
CA PHE A 890 18.24 -41.36 63.29
C PHE A 890 17.37 -40.66 64.33
N LYS A 891 16.22 -40.11 63.92
CA LYS A 891 15.26 -39.45 64.83
C LYS A 891 14.57 -40.41 65.78
N MET A 892 14.42 -41.69 65.41
CA MET A 892 13.98 -42.77 66.29
C MET A 892 15.08 -43.30 67.23
N SER A 893 16.30 -42.75 67.17
CA SER A 893 17.50 -43.24 67.89
C SER A 893 17.97 -44.65 67.50
N ASP A 894 17.54 -45.14 66.34
CA ASP A 894 18.06 -46.38 65.74
C ASP A 894 19.28 -46.05 64.87
N PHE A 895 20.41 -45.88 65.54
CA PHE A 895 21.65 -45.41 64.93
C PHE A 895 22.28 -46.42 63.96
N GLU A 896 22.01 -47.71 64.13
CA GLU A 896 22.54 -48.77 63.25
C GLU A 896 21.89 -48.71 61.88
N HIS A 897 20.55 -48.69 61.82
CA HIS A 897 19.84 -48.54 60.56
C HIS A 897 20.09 -47.18 59.91
N ALA A 898 20.16 -46.09 60.71
CA ALA A 898 20.49 -44.77 60.21
C ALA A 898 21.84 -44.75 59.47
N PHE A 899 22.87 -45.35 60.07
CA PHE A 899 24.20 -45.44 59.45
C PHE A 899 24.16 -46.23 58.13
N ILE A 900 23.47 -47.37 58.10
CA ILE A 900 23.36 -48.22 56.91
C ILE A 900 22.66 -47.47 55.76
N PHE A 901 21.51 -46.86 56.03
CA PHE A 901 20.72 -46.21 55.00
C PHE A 901 21.38 -44.93 54.47
N CYS A 902 21.97 -44.10 55.35
CA CYS A 902 22.74 -42.93 54.90
C CYS A 902 23.97 -43.33 54.08
N SER A 903 24.69 -44.39 54.48
CA SER A 903 25.87 -44.87 53.73
C SER A 903 25.49 -45.40 52.34
N LYS A 904 24.41 -46.19 52.24
CA LYS A 904 23.90 -46.66 50.94
C LYS A 904 23.40 -45.52 50.06
N SER A 905 22.70 -44.55 50.63
CA SER A 905 22.26 -43.35 49.92
C SER A 905 23.45 -42.60 49.29
N MET A 906 24.54 -42.44 50.05
CA MET A 906 25.78 -41.82 49.58
C MET A 906 26.45 -42.61 48.45
N GLU A 907 26.42 -43.95 48.51
CA GLU A 907 26.94 -44.81 47.44
C GLU A 907 26.18 -44.58 46.12
N ILE A 908 24.83 -44.56 46.17
CA ILE A 908 23.98 -44.28 45.00
C ILE A 908 24.26 -42.89 44.41
N PHE A 909 24.38 -41.86 45.25
CA PHE A 909 24.73 -40.52 44.79
C PHE A 909 26.15 -40.45 44.20
N SER A 910 27.08 -41.30 44.64
CA SER A 910 28.46 -41.35 44.10
C SER A 910 28.57 -42.04 42.74
N ILE A 911 27.67 -42.98 42.42
CA ILE A 911 27.64 -43.71 41.15
C ILE A 911 27.09 -42.82 40.03
N ASN A 912 26.13 -41.94 40.34
CA ASN A 912 25.49 -41.04 39.37
C ASN A 912 26.32 -39.77 39.06
N ARG A 913 27.53 -39.95 38.50
CA ARG A 913 28.51 -38.88 38.19
C ARG A 913 28.02 -37.76 37.25
N ASN A 914 26.91 -37.97 36.54
CA ASN A 914 26.35 -37.00 35.58
C ASN A 914 25.33 -36.03 36.21
N MET A 915 25.07 -36.12 37.51
CA MET A 915 24.24 -35.14 38.21
C MET A 915 24.94 -34.60 39.45
N GLU A 916 24.71 -33.31 39.67
CA GLU A 916 25.52 -32.37 40.43
C GLU A 916 25.94 -32.92 41.79
N SER A 917 27.20 -32.69 42.14
CA SER A 917 27.76 -32.82 43.49
C SER A 917 27.07 -31.92 44.53
N GLU A 918 25.79 -31.54 44.34
CA GLU A 918 25.08 -30.43 44.98
C GLU A 918 23.62 -30.82 45.35
N HIS A 919 23.25 -32.11 45.28
CA HIS A 919 21.91 -32.55 45.69
C HIS A 919 21.69 -32.34 47.22
N PRO A 920 20.60 -31.69 47.68
CA PRO A 920 20.39 -31.35 49.09
C PRO A 920 20.48 -32.54 50.06
N ALA A 921 19.96 -33.71 49.66
CA ALA A 921 20.01 -34.93 50.47
C ALA A 921 21.44 -35.39 50.81
N ILE A 922 22.45 -35.02 50.02
CA ILE A 922 23.86 -35.33 50.31
C ILE A 922 24.33 -34.56 51.55
N ALA A 923 23.91 -33.30 51.70
CA ALA A 923 24.24 -32.50 52.88
C ALA A 923 23.57 -33.07 54.14
N ASP A 924 22.30 -33.50 54.03
CA ASP A 924 21.57 -34.16 55.13
C ASP A 924 22.26 -35.46 55.57
N ASN A 925 22.68 -36.29 54.60
CA ASN A 925 23.42 -37.51 54.89
C ASN A 925 24.75 -37.22 55.58
N TYR A 926 25.51 -36.22 55.13
CA TYR A 926 26.75 -35.83 55.80
C TYR A 926 26.51 -35.30 57.22
N GLU A 927 25.46 -34.51 57.45
CA GLU A 927 25.10 -34.06 58.80
C GLU A 927 24.78 -35.25 59.72
N ILE A 928 23.96 -36.20 59.25
CA ILE A 928 23.57 -37.38 60.03
C ILE A 928 24.78 -38.27 60.32
N LEU A 929 25.62 -38.54 59.32
CA LEU A 929 26.84 -39.32 59.50
C LEU A 929 27.81 -38.61 60.46
N GLY A 930 27.92 -37.28 60.39
CA GLY A 930 28.67 -36.47 61.35
C GLY A 930 28.15 -36.66 62.78
N ASN A 931 26.84 -36.55 62.99
CA ASN A 931 26.19 -36.76 64.29
C ASN A 931 26.43 -38.19 64.82
N LEU A 932 26.31 -39.20 63.95
CA LEU A 932 26.56 -40.60 64.29
C LEU A 932 28.03 -40.86 64.66
N HIS A 933 28.97 -40.20 64.00
CA HIS A 933 30.39 -40.28 64.34
C HIS A 933 30.71 -39.58 65.67
N CYS A 934 30.04 -38.47 66.00
CA CYS A 934 30.11 -37.84 67.32
C CYS A 934 29.65 -38.79 68.43
N ILE A 935 28.49 -39.45 68.26
CA ILE A 935 27.96 -40.44 69.22
C ILE A 935 28.97 -41.59 69.43
N ASN A 936 29.61 -42.03 68.35
CA ASN A 936 30.62 -43.09 68.37
C ASN A 936 32.04 -42.63 68.77
N LYS A 937 32.20 -41.38 69.25
CA LYS A 937 33.48 -40.77 69.67
C LYS A 937 34.57 -40.76 68.58
N LYS A 938 34.19 -40.69 67.30
CA LYS A 938 35.10 -40.59 66.13
C LYS A 938 35.16 -39.14 65.62
N GLN A 939 35.79 -38.25 66.39
CA GLN A 939 35.78 -36.79 66.15
C GLN A 939 36.32 -36.38 64.78
N THR A 940 37.42 -36.98 64.30
CA THR A 940 38.04 -36.62 63.02
C THR A 940 37.14 -36.91 61.81
N LEU A 941 36.41 -38.02 61.85
CA LEU A 941 35.44 -38.36 60.79
C LEU A 941 34.21 -37.46 60.87
N ALA A 942 33.73 -37.16 62.08
CA ALA A 942 32.62 -36.24 62.27
C ALA A 942 32.95 -34.84 61.70
N PHE A 943 34.13 -34.31 62.02
CA PHE A 943 34.62 -33.03 61.50
C PHE A 943 34.59 -32.98 59.97
N ASN A 944 35.14 -34.00 59.30
CA ASN A 944 35.14 -34.08 57.84
C ASN A 944 33.72 -34.09 57.25
N CYS A 945 32.79 -34.83 57.86
CA CYS A 945 31.40 -34.86 57.43
C CYS A 945 30.73 -33.47 57.53
N TYR A 946 30.88 -32.76 58.65
CA TYR A 946 30.29 -31.42 58.79
C TYR A 946 30.91 -30.38 57.86
N VAL A 947 32.21 -30.46 57.58
CA VAL A 947 32.88 -29.58 56.60
C VAL A 947 32.29 -29.80 55.20
N LEU A 948 32.10 -31.06 54.80
CA LEU A 948 31.50 -31.39 53.50
C LEU A 948 30.04 -30.95 53.43
N ALA A 949 29.24 -31.19 54.49
CA ALA A 949 27.87 -30.69 54.57
C ALA A 949 27.82 -29.16 54.44
N LEU A 950 28.67 -28.43 55.19
CA LEU A 950 28.69 -26.98 55.18
C LEU A 950 29.11 -26.40 53.82
N HIS A 951 30.08 -27.04 53.14
CA HIS A 951 30.51 -26.63 51.81
C HIS A 951 29.35 -26.72 50.80
N LEU A 952 28.58 -27.81 50.85
CA LEU A 952 27.40 -28.00 50.00
C LEU A 952 26.30 -26.99 50.34
N LEU A 953 25.97 -26.84 51.63
CA LEU A 953 24.89 -25.95 52.06
C LEU A 953 25.16 -24.49 51.69
N LYS A 954 26.42 -24.02 51.75
CA LYS A 954 26.79 -22.66 51.32
C LYS A 954 26.64 -22.40 49.82
N LYS A 955 26.64 -23.45 49.01
CA LYS A 955 26.37 -23.35 47.56
C LYS A 955 24.88 -23.37 47.25
N ILE A 956 24.12 -24.20 47.97
CA ILE A 956 22.70 -24.47 47.69
C ILE A 956 21.79 -23.40 48.32
N LEU A 957 22.14 -22.91 49.52
CA LEU A 957 21.27 -22.06 50.33
C LEU A 957 21.81 -20.62 50.43
N PRO A 958 20.92 -19.61 50.51
CA PRO A 958 21.32 -18.22 50.71
C PRO A 958 22.06 -18.01 52.04
N GLN A 959 22.94 -17.00 52.09
CA GLN A 959 23.71 -16.67 53.30
C GLN A 959 22.76 -16.37 54.47
N GLY A 960 23.08 -16.95 55.64
CA GLY A 960 22.28 -16.78 56.87
C GLY A 960 21.12 -17.77 57.04
N HIS A 961 20.94 -18.73 56.13
CA HIS A 961 19.94 -19.79 56.30
C HIS A 961 20.18 -20.59 57.58
N GLU A 962 19.12 -20.85 58.37
CA GLU A 962 19.20 -21.51 59.68
C GLU A 962 19.95 -22.84 59.63
N TYR A 963 19.76 -23.60 58.55
CA TYR A 963 20.47 -24.86 58.34
C TYR A 963 22.00 -24.69 58.25
N ILE A 964 22.49 -23.64 57.58
CA ILE A 964 23.93 -23.33 57.55
C ILE A 964 24.41 -23.06 58.98
N THR A 965 23.68 -22.25 59.74
CA THR A 965 24.00 -21.90 61.13
C THR A 965 24.01 -23.13 62.04
N ARG A 966 23.07 -24.06 61.86
CA ARG A 966 23.00 -25.32 62.60
C ARG A 966 24.25 -26.16 62.40
N VAL A 967 24.63 -26.39 61.14
CA VAL A 967 25.83 -27.18 60.80
C VAL A 967 27.12 -26.48 61.24
N GLN A 968 27.19 -25.15 61.14
CA GLN A 968 28.30 -24.36 61.67
C GLN A 968 28.45 -24.51 63.19
N THR A 969 27.33 -24.55 63.91
CA THR A 969 27.32 -24.71 65.37
C THR A 969 27.74 -26.13 65.77
N ALA A 970 27.28 -27.15 65.05
CA ALA A 970 27.73 -28.53 65.25
C ALA A 970 29.24 -28.69 64.97
N LEU A 971 29.74 -28.02 63.93
CA LEU A 971 31.17 -28.00 63.60
C LEU A 971 31.99 -27.29 64.68
N SER A 972 31.53 -26.15 65.22
CA SER A 972 32.25 -25.40 66.25
C SER A 972 32.35 -26.16 67.58
N GLN A 973 31.30 -26.90 67.94
CA GLN A 973 31.29 -27.74 69.15
C GLN A 973 32.33 -28.87 69.12
N ILE A 974 32.76 -29.30 67.93
CA ILE A 974 33.80 -30.33 67.80
C ILE A 974 35.19 -29.71 67.89
N THR A 975 35.37 -28.52 67.31
CA THR A 975 36.65 -27.79 67.37
C THR A 975 37.01 -27.31 68.77
N GLU A 976 36.03 -27.06 69.64
CA GLU A 976 36.26 -26.68 71.06
C GLU A 976 36.73 -27.86 71.93
N VAL A 977 36.64 -29.12 71.47
CA VAL A 977 37.03 -30.32 72.24
C VAL A 977 38.45 -30.81 71.89
N GLU A 978 39.04 -30.33 70.80
CA GLU A 978 40.41 -30.68 70.37
C GLU A 978 41.50 -29.70 70.86
N PHE A 979 41.12 -28.61 71.53
CA PHE A 979 42.01 -27.66 72.23
C PHE A 979 41.80 -27.75 73.75
#